data_AF-A0A6G0XGM5-F1
#
_entry.id   AF-A0A6G0XGM5-F1
#
_cell.length_a   1.000
_cell.length_b   1.000
_cell.length_c   1.000
_cell.angle_alpha   90.00
_cell.angle_beta   90.00
_cell.angle_gamma   90.00
#
_symmetry.space_group_name_H-M   'P 1'
#
loop_
_entity.id
_entity.type
_entity.pdbx_description
1 polymer ?
#
loop_
_entity_poly.entity_id
_entity_poly.type
_entity_poly.pdbx_seq_one_letter_code
_entity_poly.pdbx_strand_id
1 'polypeptide(L)'
;MTTHLPQVGAHVFRQLDETLFPCTVIDIAYDGQLNPTTWTIQYVDDNNTECISDMNELIFDSSTQATSSFTDICAMITPFLTPWELVTRFNLVCKSYRAVAKSQGVWETIDLSQGMPSRIQAARYANLMVNQCVNHDILGCVPVKSIVLSLTLDSLDLTDHDLWSLLRQMPQLKSLSLVGCRLISFQLFPICQSLQANLCLDIIDLYLTSIQSCSLINLQNKYLHNIQVVPSGLVHFNVSHEIVQQYIVHSWKSHVVFIDKDCFLVDKMCPDSHISQLYDWPFAILPVFVLEAIPSLFIFKSYECSLRFLNGMPHLPTELLQCVADMKRAPTKATPPPKTEDALDAQARIVFASLQEWKTSLEKQVNELSDAVDKAKKEHEAARHEYNTAERKRRQVEKAANRAVLALSMGQSSVAPPRCNIVNKPGDLKLPLLPSGDEIVALAMELELNHFALLDHFLGEPMALALHEALVALHTYGPFEFERGVLAGGKTGRNLRYEMQSVRGDDVLWMDGTEENCPEVIVQSLRQLDRLVLERLAGHNDELRECALMRRKAMFTCYPGEGASYVKHCDNPNQNGRKLTAILYLNPTWKPEDGGELVIHHEHKRTVQPLLDRLLLFYSDARNPHEVLPTAEKRFAMTVWYLDWDEYMESQLFTEDDGRERAKIEREIEKFKTQN
;
A
#
# COMPACT_ATOMS: atom_id res chain seq x y z
N MET A 1 -18.27 -7.57 -20.46
CA MET A 1 -17.06 -6.89 -20.96
C MET A 1 -15.95 -7.21 -19.98
N THR A 2 -14.87 -7.79 -20.48
CA THR A 2 -13.72 -8.31 -19.74
C THR A 2 -12.88 -7.17 -19.19
N THR A 3 -12.85 -6.96 -17.88
CA THR A 3 -11.96 -5.97 -17.25
C THR A 3 -10.62 -6.62 -16.96
N HIS A 4 -9.62 -6.10 -17.65
CA HIS A 4 -8.27 -6.60 -17.76
C HIS A 4 -7.51 -6.45 -16.43
N LEU A 5 -6.59 -7.39 -16.18
CA LEU A 5 -5.41 -7.17 -15.32
C LEU A 5 -4.80 -5.78 -15.61
N PRO A 6 -4.03 -5.17 -14.68
CA PRO A 6 -3.18 -4.05 -15.07
C PRO A 6 -2.37 -4.49 -16.29
N GLN A 7 -2.60 -3.82 -17.42
CA GLN A 7 -1.88 -4.08 -18.65
C GLN A 7 -0.73 -3.08 -18.73
N VAL A 8 0.37 -3.52 -19.30
CA VAL A 8 1.41 -2.63 -19.80
C VAL A 8 0.74 -1.56 -20.69
N GLY A 9 0.88 -0.29 -20.30
CA GLY A 9 0.25 0.88 -20.90
C GLY A 9 -0.86 1.53 -20.06
N ALA A 10 -1.26 0.98 -18.90
CA ALA A 10 -2.31 1.57 -18.06
C ALA A 10 -1.85 2.83 -17.33
N HIS A 11 -2.68 3.88 -17.31
CA HIS A 11 -2.46 5.09 -16.51
C HIS A 11 -2.79 4.84 -15.04
N VAL A 12 -1.84 5.16 -14.16
CA VAL A 12 -1.89 4.92 -12.72
C VAL A 12 -1.32 6.13 -11.99
N PHE A 13 -1.65 6.31 -10.72
CA PHE A 13 -1.12 7.38 -9.88
C PHE A 13 -0.31 6.75 -8.77
N ARG A 14 0.95 7.13 -8.60
CA ARG A 14 1.70 6.71 -7.43
C ARG A 14 1.40 7.62 -6.25
N GLN A 15 1.09 7.05 -5.09
CA GLN A 15 0.92 7.80 -3.84
C GLN A 15 2.20 7.76 -3.02
N LEU A 16 2.83 8.92 -2.83
CA LEU A 16 3.95 9.12 -1.90
C LEU A 16 3.58 10.25 -0.93
N ASP A 17 3.62 9.97 0.38
CA ASP A 17 3.39 10.95 1.46
C ASP A 17 2.18 11.90 1.25
N GLU A 18 1.09 11.36 0.70
CA GLU A 18 -0.19 12.04 0.36
C GLU A 18 -0.24 12.84 -0.95
N THR A 19 0.83 12.84 -1.74
CA THR A 19 0.86 13.40 -3.09
C THR A 19 0.67 12.31 -4.15
N LEU A 20 -0.11 12.63 -5.19
CA LEU A 20 -0.43 11.73 -6.30
C LEU A 20 0.39 12.13 -7.51
N PHE A 21 1.22 11.21 -7.99
CA PHE A 21 2.03 11.40 -9.18
C PHE A 21 1.44 10.60 -10.33
N PRO A 22 1.06 11.22 -11.46
CA PRO A 22 0.57 10.48 -12.62
C PRO A 22 1.68 9.65 -13.24
N CYS A 23 1.40 8.39 -13.52
CA CYS A 23 2.32 7.38 -14.03
C CYS A 23 1.65 6.46 -15.07
N THR A 24 2.46 5.64 -15.73
CA THR A 24 2.05 4.67 -16.75
C THR A 24 2.76 3.35 -16.49
N VAL A 25 2.06 2.23 -16.42
CA VAL A 25 2.70 0.91 -16.19
C VAL A 25 3.44 0.48 -17.46
N ILE A 26 4.75 0.27 -17.41
CA ILE A 26 5.56 -0.19 -18.55
C ILE A 26 5.78 -1.71 -18.54
N ASP A 27 5.90 -2.33 -17.37
CA ASP A 27 6.20 -3.76 -17.30
C ASP A 27 5.64 -4.39 -16.01
N ILE A 28 5.39 -5.70 -16.05
CA ILE A 28 4.87 -6.46 -14.91
C ILE A 28 5.61 -7.80 -14.85
N ALA A 29 6.37 -8.03 -13.78
CA ALA A 29 6.99 -9.33 -13.55
C ALA A 29 6.04 -10.26 -12.80
N TYR A 30 6.04 -11.54 -13.19
CA TYR A 30 5.19 -12.58 -12.61
C TYR A 30 6.02 -13.65 -11.89
N ASP A 31 5.50 -14.23 -10.81
CA ASP A 31 6.09 -15.41 -10.17
C ASP A 31 5.86 -16.69 -10.98
N GLY A 32 6.46 -17.80 -10.52
CA GLY A 32 6.31 -19.13 -11.14
C GLY A 32 4.88 -19.69 -11.15
N GLN A 33 3.90 -19.00 -10.55
CA GLN A 33 2.47 -19.33 -10.54
C GLN A 33 1.62 -18.27 -11.28
N LEU A 34 2.24 -17.37 -12.08
CA LEU A 34 1.60 -16.31 -12.87
C LEU A 34 0.94 -15.20 -12.03
N ASN A 35 1.36 -14.99 -10.77
CA ASN A 35 0.93 -13.83 -9.98
C ASN A 35 1.89 -12.66 -10.20
N PRO A 36 1.39 -11.42 -10.41
CA PRO A 36 2.26 -10.26 -10.57
C PRO A 36 2.96 -9.93 -9.24
N THR A 37 4.28 -9.83 -9.27
CA THR A 37 5.13 -9.57 -8.08
C THR A 37 5.76 -8.19 -8.08
N THR A 38 5.99 -7.61 -9.26
CA THR A 38 6.54 -6.25 -9.39
C THR A 38 5.93 -5.54 -10.61
N TRP A 39 5.68 -4.24 -10.47
CA TRP A 39 5.16 -3.36 -11.51
C TRP A 39 6.17 -2.26 -11.79
N THR A 40 6.65 -2.18 -13.03
CA THR A 40 7.49 -1.07 -13.49
C THR A 40 6.58 0.04 -13.98
N ILE A 41 6.65 1.22 -13.38
CA ILE A 41 5.87 2.40 -13.75
C ILE A 41 6.75 3.52 -14.29
N GLN A 42 6.18 4.38 -15.12
CA GLN A 42 6.80 5.59 -15.67
C GLN A 42 6.02 6.82 -15.30
N TYR A 43 6.64 7.77 -14.63
CA TYR A 43 6.01 9.04 -14.30
C TYR A 43 5.77 9.90 -15.55
N VAL A 44 4.62 10.59 -15.59
CA VAL A 44 4.19 11.39 -16.76
C VAL A 44 4.91 12.74 -16.81
N ASP A 45 5.37 13.24 -15.67
CA ASP A 45 6.03 14.54 -15.52
C ASP A 45 7.52 14.53 -15.89
N ASP A 46 8.27 13.48 -15.54
CA ASP A 46 9.71 13.40 -15.79
C ASP A 46 10.15 12.18 -16.62
N ASN A 47 9.20 11.33 -17.03
CA ASN A 47 9.45 10.06 -17.75
C ASN A 47 10.37 9.09 -17.00
N ASN A 48 10.60 9.28 -15.70
CA ASN A 48 11.42 8.41 -14.88
C ASN A 48 10.70 7.09 -14.62
N THR A 49 11.45 5.99 -14.54
CA THR A 49 10.87 4.64 -14.41
C THR A 49 11.26 4.00 -13.08
N GLU A 50 10.29 3.48 -12.35
CA GLU A 50 10.49 2.84 -11.05
C GLU A 50 9.78 1.49 -10.95
N CYS A 51 10.41 0.52 -10.27
CA CYS A 51 9.82 -0.79 -10.01
C CYS A 51 9.20 -0.82 -8.61
N ILE A 52 7.91 -1.09 -8.55
CA ILE A 52 7.13 -1.13 -7.31
C ILE A 52 6.78 -2.59 -7.00
N SER A 53 7.07 -3.02 -5.78
CA SER A 53 6.67 -4.33 -5.25
C SER A 53 5.42 -4.25 -4.37
N ASP A 54 5.11 -3.08 -3.79
CA ASP A 54 3.91 -2.85 -2.99
C ASP A 54 2.79 -2.22 -3.82
N MET A 55 1.75 -3.00 -4.13
CA MET A 55 0.55 -2.52 -4.82
C MET A 55 -0.13 -1.34 -4.14
N ASN A 56 0.07 -1.15 -2.84
CA ASN A 56 -0.56 -0.06 -2.10
C ASN A 56 -0.03 1.33 -2.50
N GLU A 57 1.12 1.40 -3.17
CA GLU A 57 1.67 2.64 -3.70
C GLU A 57 1.03 3.06 -5.03
N LEU A 58 0.30 2.15 -5.70
CA LEU A 58 -0.31 2.38 -7.02
C LEU A 58 -1.83 2.56 -6.93
N ILE A 59 -2.28 3.75 -7.31
CA ILE A 59 -3.69 4.14 -7.43
C ILE A 59 -4.05 4.19 -8.90
N PHE A 60 -4.73 3.16 -9.38
CA PHE A 60 -5.25 3.14 -10.74
C PHE A 60 -6.33 4.21 -10.87
N ASP A 61 -6.19 5.10 -11.86
CA ASP A 61 -7.08 6.24 -12.00
C ASP A 61 -8.50 5.73 -12.24
N SER A 62 -9.36 5.90 -11.22
CA SER A 62 -10.79 5.77 -11.39
C SER A 62 -11.31 7.05 -12.02
N SER A 63 -10.92 7.31 -13.27
CA SER A 63 -11.54 8.32 -14.11
C SER A 63 -12.93 7.83 -14.57
N THR A 64 -13.79 7.55 -13.60
CA THR A 64 -15.25 7.54 -13.74
C THR A 64 -15.80 8.03 -12.41
N GLN A 65 -16.07 9.34 -12.34
CA GLN A 65 -17.16 9.83 -11.53
C GLN A 65 -18.42 9.05 -11.91
N ALA A 66 -18.91 8.25 -10.96
CA ALA A 66 -20.32 7.90 -10.70
C ALA A 66 -20.38 6.48 -10.17
N THR A 67 -20.75 6.37 -8.89
CA THR A 67 -21.50 5.22 -8.35
C THR A 67 -20.94 3.84 -8.69
N SER A 68 -19.80 3.46 -8.11
CA SER A 68 -19.53 2.02 -7.89
C SER A 68 -20.09 1.67 -6.52
N SER A 69 -21.16 0.89 -6.47
CA SER A 69 -21.71 0.41 -5.21
C SER A 69 -20.65 -0.46 -4.50
N PHE A 70 -20.77 -0.58 -3.18
CA PHE A 70 -19.94 -1.49 -2.38
C PHE A 70 -19.89 -2.92 -2.97
N THR A 71 -20.97 -3.33 -3.65
CA THR A 71 -21.11 -4.58 -4.40
C THR A 71 -20.17 -4.70 -5.59
N ASP A 72 -20.03 -3.66 -6.41
CA ASP A 72 -19.15 -3.68 -7.59
C ASP A 72 -17.68 -3.83 -7.16
N ILE A 73 -17.32 -3.16 -6.07
CA ILE A 73 -15.97 -3.19 -5.50
C ILE A 73 -15.66 -4.56 -4.88
N CYS A 74 -16.62 -5.16 -4.15
CA CYS A 74 -16.49 -6.53 -3.65
C CYS A 74 -16.36 -7.54 -4.80
N ALA A 75 -17.16 -7.40 -5.85
CA ALA A 75 -17.11 -8.28 -7.02
C ALA A 75 -15.79 -8.16 -7.79
N MET A 76 -15.19 -6.96 -7.85
CA MET A 76 -13.87 -6.75 -8.47
C MET A 76 -12.73 -7.46 -7.74
N ILE A 77 -12.78 -7.58 -6.41
CA ILE A 77 -11.64 -8.06 -5.60
C ILE A 77 -11.76 -9.55 -5.26
N THR A 78 -12.99 -10.08 -5.18
CA THR A 78 -13.29 -11.48 -4.79
C THR A 78 -12.56 -12.56 -5.63
N PRO A 79 -12.33 -12.40 -6.95
CA PRO A 79 -11.60 -13.40 -7.75
C PRO A 79 -10.11 -13.54 -7.41
N PHE A 80 -9.53 -12.54 -6.72
CA PHE A 80 -8.08 -12.40 -6.55
C PHE A 80 -7.59 -12.76 -5.14
N LEU A 81 -8.50 -13.14 -4.23
CA LEU A 81 -8.17 -13.50 -2.85
C LEU A 81 -8.29 -15.01 -2.66
N THR A 82 -7.31 -15.64 -2.02
CA THR A 82 -7.43 -17.04 -1.61
C THR A 82 -8.56 -17.19 -0.57
N PRO A 83 -9.19 -18.38 -0.45
CA PRO A 83 -10.24 -18.63 0.55
C PRO A 83 -9.82 -18.32 2.00
N TRP A 84 -8.52 -18.33 2.29
CA TRP A 84 -7.96 -18.01 3.60
C TRP A 84 -7.70 -16.50 3.78
N GLU A 85 -7.30 -15.79 2.72
CA GLU A 85 -7.14 -14.33 2.73
C GLU A 85 -8.47 -13.58 2.85
N LEU A 86 -9.57 -14.15 2.33
CA LEU A 86 -10.93 -13.63 2.54
C LEU A 86 -11.34 -13.61 4.03
N VAL A 87 -10.75 -14.47 4.87
CA VAL A 87 -11.11 -14.62 6.28
C VAL A 87 -10.24 -13.74 7.20
N THR A 88 -8.98 -13.45 6.82
CA THR A 88 -8.01 -12.76 7.67
C THR A 88 -7.55 -11.40 7.14
N ARG A 89 -7.80 -11.07 5.86
CA ARG A 89 -7.19 -9.92 5.17
C ARG A 89 -8.19 -9.03 4.42
N PHE A 90 -9.41 -8.87 4.94
CA PHE A 90 -10.31 -7.78 4.49
C PHE A 90 -9.70 -6.38 4.74
N ASN A 91 -8.68 -6.30 5.60
CA ASN A 91 -7.89 -5.09 5.82
C ASN A 91 -6.97 -4.71 4.65
N LEU A 92 -6.71 -5.57 3.66
CA LEU A 92 -5.69 -5.33 2.62
C LEU A 92 -6.17 -4.54 1.40
N VAL A 93 -7.37 -3.97 1.44
CA VAL A 93 -7.81 -3.06 0.39
C VAL A 93 -7.18 -1.68 0.62
N CYS A 94 -6.63 -1.09 -0.45
CA CYS A 94 -5.92 0.19 -0.53
C CYS A 94 -6.47 1.29 0.41
N LYS A 95 -5.58 2.19 0.89
CA LYS A 95 -5.86 3.23 1.90
C LYS A 95 -7.07 4.12 1.54
N SER A 96 -7.25 4.41 0.25
CA SER A 96 -8.40 5.12 -0.34
C SER A 96 -9.74 4.39 -0.13
N TYR A 97 -9.78 3.07 -0.28
CA TYR A 97 -10.98 2.26 -0.05
C TYR A 97 -11.27 2.04 1.43
N ARG A 98 -10.26 2.00 2.31
CA ARG A 98 -10.48 2.04 3.77
C ARG A 98 -11.15 3.34 4.20
N ALA A 99 -10.88 4.46 3.52
CA ALA A 99 -11.56 5.72 3.79
C ALA A 99 -13.04 5.69 3.34
N VAL A 100 -13.32 5.12 2.16
CA VAL A 100 -14.70 4.93 1.66
C VAL A 100 -15.48 3.93 2.52
N ALA A 101 -14.89 2.80 2.91
CA ALA A 101 -15.51 1.81 3.81
C ALA A 101 -15.69 2.34 5.24
N LYS A 102 -15.02 3.43 5.63
CA LYS A 102 -15.25 4.13 6.89
C LYS A 102 -16.36 5.18 6.82
N SER A 103 -16.91 5.47 5.64
CA SER A 103 -17.99 6.44 5.47
C SER A 103 -19.36 5.80 5.75
N GLN A 104 -20.21 6.52 6.48
CA GLN A 104 -21.54 6.03 6.89
C GLN A 104 -22.47 5.70 5.72
N GLY A 105 -22.53 6.59 4.70
CA GLY A 105 -23.54 6.51 3.64
C GLY A 105 -23.47 5.26 2.76
N VAL A 106 -22.30 4.60 2.71
CA VAL A 106 -22.12 3.36 1.94
C VAL A 106 -22.77 2.15 2.61
N TRP A 107 -22.91 2.17 3.93
CA TRP A 107 -23.43 1.03 4.71
C TRP A 107 -24.93 1.14 5.05
N GLU A 108 -25.59 2.22 4.64
CA GLU A 108 -27.04 2.37 4.81
C GLU A 108 -27.83 1.41 3.90
N THR A 109 -27.31 1.13 2.70
CA THR A 109 -27.87 0.16 1.74
C THR A 109 -26.83 -0.89 1.37
N ILE A 110 -27.02 -2.12 1.81
CA ILE A 110 -26.08 -3.23 1.61
C ILE A 110 -26.71 -4.28 0.70
N ASP A 111 -25.99 -4.68 -0.34
CA ASP A 111 -26.31 -5.84 -1.17
C ASP A 111 -25.22 -6.90 -1.01
N LEU A 112 -25.59 -8.10 -0.58
CA LEU A 112 -24.67 -9.23 -0.38
C LEU A 112 -24.84 -10.31 -1.46
N SER A 113 -25.71 -10.10 -2.44
CA SER A 113 -26.05 -11.10 -3.46
C SER A 113 -24.94 -11.31 -4.52
N GLN A 114 -24.09 -10.31 -4.77
CA GLN A 114 -23.12 -10.32 -5.89
C GLN A 114 -21.66 -10.64 -5.51
N GLY A 115 -21.36 -10.83 -4.23
CA GLY A 115 -19.97 -10.90 -3.72
C GLY A 115 -19.60 -12.15 -2.92
N MET A 116 -20.45 -13.18 -2.90
CA MET A 116 -20.24 -14.33 -2.01
C MET A 116 -19.15 -15.29 -2.54
N PRO A 117 -18.08 -15.58 -1.76
CA PRO A 117 -17.09 -16.58 -2.12
C PRO A 117 -17.67 -18.00 -2.04
N SER A 118 -17.37 -18.85 -3.03
CA SER A 118 -17.95 -20.20 -3.19
C SER A 118 -17.60 -21.20 -2.08
N ARG A 119 -16.77 -20.84 -1.09
CA ARG A 119 -16.30 -21.72 0.01
C ARG A 119 -16.76 -21.32 1.41
N ILE A 120 -17.47 -20.20 1.58
CA ILE A 120 -17.89 -19.70 2.90
C ILE A 120 -19.40 -19.89 3.06
N GLN A 121 -19.88 -20.22 4.27
CA GLN A 121 -21.32 -20.27 4.55
C GLN A 121 -21.91 -18.84 4.54
N ALA A 122 -23.03 -18.65 3.83
CA ALA A 122 -23.68 -17.35 3.64
C ALA A 122 -23.95 -16.63 4.98
N ALA A 123 -24.38 -17.38 6.00
CA ALA A 123 -24.63 -16.85 7.34
C ALA A 123 -23.39 -16.29 8.04
N ARG A 124 -22.22 -16.92 7.87
CA ARG A 124 -20.96 -16.44 8.44
C ARG A 124 -20.48 -15.18 7.74
N TYR A 125 -20.63 -15.13 6.41
CA TYR A 125 -20.29 -13.97 5.61
C TYR A 125 -21.14 -12.75 6.00
N ALA A 126 -22.47 -12.91 6.05
CA ALA A 126 -23.38 -11.85 6.48
C ALA A 126 -23.07 -11.35 7.90
N ASN A 127 -22.83 -12.25 8.86
CA ASN A 127 -22.49 -11.87 10.24
C ASN A 127 -21.14 -11.13 10.35
N LEU A 128 -20.16 -11.48 9.51
CA LEU A 128 -18.85 -10.81 9.52
C LEU A 128 -18.98 -9.36 9.01
N MET A 129 -19.73 -9.16 7.94
CA MET A 129 -19.95 -7.83 7.35
C MET A 129 -20.73 -6.91 8.30
N VAL A 130 -21.79 -7.44 8.90
CA VAL A 130 -22.67 -6.68 9.81
C VAL A 130 -21.98 -6.29 11.13
N ASN A 131 -20.92 -7.01 11.54
CA ASN A 131 -20.14 -6.71 12.75
C ASN A 131 -18.87 -5.87 12.50
N GLN A 132 -18.60 -5.41 11.27
CA GLN A 132 -17.52 -4.46 11.02
C GLN A 132 -17.81 -3.11 11.67
N CYS A 133 -16.77 -2.35 12.02
CA CYS A 133 -16.90 -1.03 12.65
C CYS A 133 -16.63 0.09 11.63
N VAL A 134 -17.49 1.11 11.65
CA VAL A 134 -17.48 2.27 10.75
C VAL A 134 -17.40 3.54 11.58
N ASN A 135 -16.76 4.60 11.06
CA ASN A 135 -16.70 5.88 11.75
C ASN A 135 -17.98 6.68 11.47
N HIS A 136 -18.74 6.95 12.51
CA HIS A 136 -19.92 7.80 12.51
C HIS A 136 -19.51 9.22 12.91
N ASP A 137 -19.94 10.21 12.14
CA ASP A 137 -19.52 11.62 12.28
C ASP A 137 -19.79 12.20 13.69
N ILE A 138 -20.81 11.68 14.38
CA ILE A 138 -21.24 12.15 15.72
C ILE A 138 -20.92 11.18 16.87
N LEU A 139 -20.86 9.86 16.60
CA LEU A 139 -20.82 8.82 17.64
C LEU A 139 -19.50 8.05 17.68
N GLY A 140 -18.54 8.39 16.82
CA GLY A 140 -17.24 7.72 16.74
C GLY A 140 -17.35 6.35 16.06
N CYS A 141 -16.65 5.34 16.56
CA CYS A 141 -16.58 4.02 15.95
C CYS A 141 -17.83 3.18 16.32
N VAL A 142 -18.71 2.90 15.35
CA VAL A 142 -19.99 2.20 15.56
C VAL A 142 -20.09 1.00 14.62
N PRO A 143 -20.61 -0.16 15.07
CA PRO A 143 -20.77 -1.32 14.18
C PRO A 143 -21.82 -1.08 13.09
N VAL A 144 -21.56 -1.61 11.89
CA VAL A 144 -22.43 -1.52 10.68
C VAL A 144 -23.88 -1.84 11.01
N LYS A 145 -24.14 -2.88 11.82
CA LYS A 145 -25.49 -3.30 12.25
C LYS A 145 -26.41 -2.23 12.85
N SER A 146 -25.83 -1.14 13.35
CA SER A 146 -26.59 -0.03 13.92
C SER A 146 -27.02 1.02 12.90
N ILE A 147 -26.45 0.97 11.68
CA ILE A 147 -26.60 1.97 10.61
C ILE A 147 -27.45 1.41 9.45
N VAL A 148 -27.40 0.10 9.19
CA VAL A 148 -28.08 -0.52 8.02
C VAL A 148 -29.58 -0.22 8.01
N LEU A 149 -30.05 0.37 6.90
CA LEU A 149 -31.45 0.67 6.62
C LEU A 149 -32.04 -0.29 5.58
N SER A 150 -31.27 -0.69 4.57
CA SER A 150 -31.70 -1.62 3.52
C SER A 150 -30.69 -2.76 3.35
N LEU A 151 -31.19 -4.00 3.29
CA LEU A 151 -30.37 -5.19 3.14
C LEU A 151 -30.90 -6.13 2.04
N THR A 152 -30.06 -6.45 1.07
CA THR A 152 -30.36 -7.39 -0.02
C THR A 152 -29.54 -8.67 0.14
N LEU A 153 -30.22 -9.80 0.31
CA LEU A 153 -29.62 -11.13 0.55
C LEU A 153 -30.00 -12.14 -0.54
N ASP A 154 -30.30 -11.64 -1.74
CA ASP A 154 -30.86 -12.44 -2.83
C ASP A 154 -29.97 -13.66 -3.18
N SER A 155 -30.60 -14.79 -3.47
CA SER A 155 -30.01 -16.07 -3.88
C SER A 155 -29.03 -16.71 -2.87
N LEU A 156 -28.96 -16.21 -1.63
CA LEU A 156 -28.12 -16.79 -0.59
C LEU A 156 -28.81 -17.99 0.08
N ASP A 157 -28.03 -19.04 0.36
CA ASP A 157 -28.47 -20.24 1.09
C ASP A 157 -28.51 -19.95 2.61
N LEU A 158 -29.46 -19.12 3.05
CA LEU A 158 -29.67 -18.75 4.46
C LEU A 158 -30.82 -19.54 5.08
N THR A 159 -30.62 -20.06 6.30
CA THR A 159 -31.69 -20.72 7.06
C THR A 159 -32.51 -19.71 7.86
N ASP A 160 -33.72 -20.10 8.27
CA ASP A 160 -34.57 -19.26 9.14
C ASP A 160 -33.88 -18.88 10.46
N HIS A 161 -33.04 -19.77 11.01
CA HIS A 161 -32.27 -19.50 12.23
C HIS A 161 -31.21 -18.42 12.02
N ASP A 162 -30.51 -18.46 10.89
CA ASP A 162 -29.51 -17.46 10.53
C ASP A 162 -30.16 -16.09 10.34
N LEU A 163 -31.32 -16.06 9.69
CA LEU A 163 -32.08 -14.84 9.47
C LEU A 163 -32.63 -14.26 10.78
N TRP A 164 -33.09 -15.10 11.71
CA TRP A 164 -33.45 -14.65 13.06
C TRP A 164 -32.27 -13.99 13.78
N SER A 165 -31.08 -14.60 13.70
CA SER A 165 -29.87 -14.06 14.31
C SER A 165 -29.45 -12.72 13.70
N LEU A 166 -29.58 -12.58 12.38
CA LEU A 166 -29.27 -11.34 11.66
C LEU A 166 -30.27 -10.22 11.99
N LEU A 167 -31.58 -10.50 11.92
CA LEU A 167 -32.62 -9.52 12.23
C LEU A 167 -32.53 -9.02 13.68
N ARG A 168 -32.22 -9.90 14.63
CA ARG A 168 -32.02 -9.51 16.03
C ARG A 168 -30.89 -8.48 16.22
N GLN A 169 -29.87 -8.51 15.36
CA GLN A 169 -28.71 -7.64 15.45
C GLN A 169 -28.91 -6.26 14.78
N MET A 170 -29.94 -6.11 13.94
CA MET A 170 -30.16 -4.94 13.09
C MET A 170 -31.53 -4.27 13.37
N PRO A 171 -31.67 -3.52 14.47
CA PRO A 171 -32.96 -2.93 14.86
C PRO A 171 -33.43 -1.78 13.96
N GLN A 172 -32.53 -1.13 13.22
CA GLN A 172 -32.83 0.01 12.34
C GLN A 172 -33.21 -0.38 10.90
N LEU A 173 -33.21 -1.68 10.59
CA LEU A 173 -33.49 -2.18 9.25
C LEU A 173 -34.93 -1.85 8.84
N LYS A 174 -35.09 -1.18 7.68
CA LYS A 174 -36.37 -0.75 7.09
C LYS A 174 -36.77 -1.59 5.88
N SER A 175 -35.83 -2.04 5.06
CA SER A 175 -36.11 -2.89 3.89
C SER A 175 -35.23 -4.13 3.85
N LEU A 176 -35.83 -5.28 3.55
CA LEU A 176 -35.15 -6.56 3.45
C LEU A 176 -35.54 -7.26 2.13
N SER A 177 -34.56 -7.64 1.32
CA SER A 177 -34.77 -8.43 0.11
C SER A 177 -34.20 -9.84 0.27
N LEU A 178 -35.02 -10.86 0.03
CA LEU A 178 -34.69 -12.29 0.19
C LEU A 178 -35.00 -13.07 -1.10
N VAL A 179 -34.82 -12.45 -2.26
CA VAL A 179 -35.24 -13.02 -3.54
C VAL A 179 -34.43 -14.29 -3.85
N GLY A 180 -35.10 -15.43 -3.98
CA GLY A 180 -34.45 -16.69 -4.41
C GLY A 180 -33.68 -17.43 -3.30
N CYS A 181 -33.84 -17.04 -2.03
CA CYS A 181 -33.30 -17.79 -0.90
C CYS A 181 -34.06 -19.12 -0.72
N ARG A 182 -33.37 -20.25 -0.90
CA ARG A 182 -34.01 -21.59 -0.99
C ARG A 182 -34.37 -22.21 0.35
N LEU A 183 -33.65 -21.84 1.41
CA LEU A 183 -33.70 -22.47 2.73
C LEU A 183 -34.59 -21.70 3.74
N ILE A 184 -35.20 -20.60 3.31
CA ILE A 184 -36.11 -19.78 4.11
C ILE A 184 -37.52 -20.38 4.01
N SER A 185 -38.14 -20.65 5.15
CA SER A 185 -39.47 -21.26 5.26
C SER A 185 -40.50 -20.27 5.83
N PHE A 186 -41.74 -20.74 6.04
CA PHE A 186 -42.80 -19.99 6.70
C PHE A 186 -42.46 -19.53 8.13
N GLN A 187 -41.37 -20.03 8.73
CA GLN A 187 -40.90 -19.57 10.04
C GLN A 187 -40.44 -18.10 10.04
N LEU A 188 -40.19 -17.50 8.87
CA LEU A 188 -39.90 -16.07 8.74
C LEU A 188 -40.96 -15.17 9.38
N PHE A 189 -42.26 -15.49 9.20
CA PHE A 189 -43.35 -14.65 9.72
C PHE A 189 -43.44 -14.69 11.26
N PRO A 190 -43.43 -15.87 11.92
CA PRO A 190 -43.28 -15.96 13.38
C PRO A 190 -42.01 -15.30 13.91
N ILE A 191 -40.89 -15.40 13.19
CA ILE A 191 -39.64 -14.71 13.54
C ILE A 191 -39.85 -13.19 13.56
N CYS A 192 -40.42 -12.63 12.48
CA CYS A 192 -40.72 -11.20 12.40
C CYS A 192 -41.71 -10.77 13.48
N GLN A 193 -42.74 -11.57 13.77
CA GLN A 193 -43.70 -11.32 14.84
C GLN A 193 -43.05 -11.34 16.23
N SER A 194 -42.12 -12.26 16.49
CA SER A 194 -41.39 -12.32 17.76
C SER A 194 -40.47 -11.11 17.96
N LEU A 195 -39.98 -10.53 16.87
CA LEU A 195 -39.06 -9.39 16.85
C LEU A 195 -39.77 -8.05 16.57
N GLN A 196 -41.10 -8.04 16.46
CA GLN A 196 -41.93 -6.88 16.14
C GLN A 196 -41.72 -5.69 17.07
N ALA A 197 -41.40 -5.91 18.35
CA ALA A 197 -41.10 -4.84 19.30
C ALA A 197 -39.78 -4.11 19.02
N ASN A 198 -38.86 -4.74 18.27
CA ASN A 198 -37.48 -4.26 18.08
C ASN A 198 -37.14 -3.89 16.63
N LEU A 199 -37.86 -4.42 15.64
CA LEU A 199 -37.59 -4.19 14.22
C LEU A 199 -38.35 -2.98 13.67
N CYS A 200 -37.64 -2.11 12.94
CA CYS A 200 -38.21 -0.98 12.18
C CYS A 200 -38.57 -1.35 10.72
N LEU A 201 -38.77 -2.64 10.45
CA LEU A 201 -38.90 -3.19 9.10
C LEU A 201 -40.24 -2.77 8.47
N ASP A 202 -40.19 -2.08 7.34
CA ASP A 202 -41.36 -1.58 6.60
C ASP A 202 -41.67 -2.43 5.35
N ILE A 203 -40.63 -2.96 4.67
CA ILE A 203 -40.77 -3.67 3.39
C ILE A 203 -39.97 -4.99 3.42
N ILE A 204 -40.60 -6.08 2.97
CA ILE A 204 -39.93 -7.37 2.72
C ILE A 204 -40.18 -7.78 1.27
N ASP A 205 -39.11 -8.02 0.52
CA ASP A 205 -39.17 -8.53 -0.84
C ASP A 205 -38.95 -10.04 -0.89
N LEU A 206 -39.99 -10.76 -1.33
CA LEU A 206 -40.06 -12.23 -1.31
C LEU A 206 -40.43 -12.75 -2.69
N TYR A 207 -39.55 -12.51 -3.66
CA TYR A 207 -39.89 -12.68 -5.06
C TYR A 207 -39.85 -14.12 -5.60
N LEU A 208 -39.10 -15.05 -5.00
CA LEU A 208 -38.89 -16.42 -5.52
C LEU A 208 -38.64 -17.49 -4.43
N THR A 209 -38.78 -17.11 -3.17
CA THR A 209 -38.83 -18.05 -2.04
C THR A 209 -40.03 -18.96 -2.21
N SER A 210 -39.97 -20.19 -1.71
CA SER A 210 -41.03 -21.22 -1.73
C SER A 210 -42.28 -20.84 -0.90
N ILE A 211 -42.76 -19.60 -1.04
CA ILE A 211 -43.95 -19.07 -0.38
C ILE A 211 -45.16 -19.54 -1.16
N GLN A 212 -45.39 -20.85 -1.06
CA GLN A 212 -46.62 -21.49 -1.45
C GLN A 212 -47.65 -21.23 -0.34
N SER A 213 -48.66 -20.41 -0.63
CA SER A 213 -49.76 -19.94 0.26
C SER A 213 -49.52 -18.62 1.00
N CYS A 214 -49.82 -17.51 0.30
CA CYS A 214 -50.06 -16.21 0.91
C CYS A 214 -51.39 -16.25 1.69
N SER A 215 -51.34 -16.53 2.99
CA SER A 215 -52.40 -16.22 3.94
C SER A 215 -51.89 -15.32 5.05
N LEU A 216 -51.96 -14.00 4.79
CA LEU A 216 -52.43 -12.98 5.74
C LEU A 216 -52.00 -13.12 7.22
N ILE A 217 -50.71 -13.09 7.51
CA ILE A 217 -50.27 -12.62 8.84
C ILE A 217 -49.96 -11.13 8.69
N ASN A 218 -50.78 -10.27 9.30
CA ASN A 218 -50.49 -8.84 9.42
C ASN A 218 -49.30 -8.67 10.35
N LEU A 219 -48.08 -8.69 9.78
CA LEU A 219 -46.89 -8.30 10.50
C LEU A 219 -46.95 -6.80 10.72
N GLN A 220 -46.70 -6.35 11.95
CA GLN A 220 -46.47 -4.92 12.20
C GLN A 220 -45.03 -4.71 12.65
N ASN A 221 -44.51 -3.52 12.42
CA ASN A 221 -43.21 -3.11 12.91
C ASN A 221 -43.31 -2.54 14.35
N LYS A 222 -42.18 -2.06 14.89
CA LYS A 222 -42.11 -1.40 16.21
C LYS A 222 -43.07 -0.20 16.35
N TYR A 223 -43.45 0.43 15.24
CA TYR A 223 -44.36 1.58 15.18
C TYR A 223 -45.82 1.20 14.90
N LEU A 224 -46.16 -0.10 14.94
CA LEU A 224 -47.48 -0.65 14.63
C LEU A 224 -47.92 -0.45 13.15
N HIS A 225 -47.00 -0.15 12.25
CA HIS A 225 -47.29 -0.11 10.81
C HIS A 225 -47.21 -1.52 10.20
N ASN A 226 -48.13 -1.84 9.30
CA ASN A 226 -48.13 -3.12 8.61
C ASN A 226 -46.93 -3.22 7.66
N ILE A 227 -46.15 -4.30 7.79
CA ILE A 227 -45.01 -4.58 6.92
C ILE A 227 -45.54 -4.97 5.53
N GLN A 228 -45.09 -4.27 4.50
CA GLN A 228 -45.48 -4.57 3.12
C GLN A 228 -44.61 -5.68 2.55
N VAL A 229 -45.25 -6.75 2.09
CA VAL A 229 -44.57 -7.81 1.32
C VAL A 229 -44.72 -7.48 -0.16
N VAL A 230 -43.61 -7.16 -0.83
CA VAL A 230 -43.59 -6.73 -2.24
C VAL A 230 -42.92 -7.82 -3.10
N PRO A 231 -43.40 -8.12 -4.31
CA PRO A 231 -42.69 -8.98 -5.27
C PRO A 231 -41.98 -8.12 -6.33
N SER A 232 -40.80 -7.58 -6.05
CA SER A 232 -40.21 -6.51 -6.89
C SER A 232 -39.84 -6.92 -8.32
N GLY A 233 -39.65 -8.22 -8.59
CA GLY A 233 -39.31 -8.74 -9.91
C GLY A 233 -40.52 -9.07 -10.81
N LEU A 234 -41.77 -9.04 -10.29
CA LEU A 234 -42.98 -9.40 -11.04
C LEU A 234 -43.74 -8.10 -11.33
N VAL A 235 -44.14 -7.94 -12.58
CA VAL A 235 -45.01 -6.87 -13.03
C VAL A 235 -46.41 -7.44 -13.23
N HIS A 236 -47.43 -6.70 -12.82
CA HIS A 236 -48.81 -7.08 -13.05
C HIS A 236 -49.11 -7.11 -14.55
N PHE A 237 -49.60 -8.24 -15.02
CA PHE A 237 -49.99 -8.47 -16.40
C PHE A 237 -51.49 -8.21 -16.51
N ASN A 238 -51.83 -7.01 -17.03
CA ASN A 238 -53.20 -6.52 -17.21
C ASN A 238 -53.93 -7.23 -18.37
N VAL A 239 -54.00 -8.56 -18.34
CA VAL A 239 -54.69 -9.39 -19.34
C VAL A 239 -55.61 -10.38 -18.60
N SER A 240 -56.80 -10.60 -19.15
CA SER A 240 -57.78 -11.50 -18.55
C SER A 240 -57.31 -12.96 -18.68
N HIS A 241 -57.54 -13.76 -17.63
CA HIS A 241 -57.15 -15.18 -17.56
C HIS A 241 -57.71 -16.01 -18.74
N GLU A 242 -58.87 -15.64 -19.28
CA GLU A 242 -59.52 -16.30 -20.43
C GLU A 242 -58.74 -16.15 -21.74
N ILE A 243 -58.06 -15.01 -21.95
CA ILE A 243 -57.27 -14.75 -23.17
C ILE A 243 -55.96 -15.53 -23.10
N VAL A 244 -55.33 -15.56 -21.93
CA VAL A 244 -54.08 -16.28 -21.69
C VAL A 244 -54.22 -17.79 -21.88
N GLN A 245 -55.40 -18.37 -21.60
CA GLN A 245 -55.68 -19.79 -21.82
C GLN A 245 -55.51 -20.26 -23.27
N GLN A 246 -55.67 -19.37 -24.25
CA GLN A 246 -55.59 -19.73 -25.67
C GLN A 246 -54.16 -19.91 -26.19
N TYR A 247 -53.18 -19.37 -25.47
CA TYR A 247 -51.77 -19.34 -25.88
C TYR A 247 -50.86 -20.18 -24.97
N ILE A 248 -51.45 -21.03 -24.11
CA ILE A 248 -50.70 -21.88 -23.18
C ILE A 248 -50.01 -23.01 -23.94
N VAL A 249 -48.67 -23.05 -23.83
CA VAL A 249 -47.82 -24.13 -24.35
C VAL A 249 -47.61 -25.22 -23.28
N HIS A 250 -47.44 -24.83 -22.01
CA HIS A 250 -47.22 -25.76 -20.91
C HIS A 250 -47.65 -25.17 -19.57
N SER A 251 -48.02 -26.02 -18.59
CA SER A 251 -48.43 -25.58 -17.25
C SER A 251 -47.67 -26.37 -16.17
N TRP A 252 -47.15 -25.68 -15.17
CA TRP A 252 -46.46 -26.29 -14.04
C TRP A 252 -47.18 -26.02 -12.72
N LYS A 253 -47.54 -27.11 -12.01
CA LYS A 253 -48.22 -27.11 -10.69
C LYS A 253 -49.38 -26.09 -10.60
N SER A 254 -50.21 -25.96 -11.65
CA SER A 254 -51.38 -25.06 -11.76
C SER A 254 -51.17 -23.55 -11.51
N HIS A 255 -49.95 -23.11 -11.16
CA HIS A 255 -49.65 -21.74 -10.75
C HIS A 255 -48.66 -21.02 -11.68
N VAL A 256 -47.94 -21.76 -12.54
CA VAL A 256 -47.03 -21.19 -13.55
C VAL A 256 -47.44 -21.69 -14.92
N VAL A 257 -47.72 -20.77 -15.83
CA VAL A 257 -48.20 -21.05 -17.19
C VAL A 257 -47.19 -20.49 -18.18
N PHE A 258 -46.81 -21.27 -19.18
CA PHE A 258 -45.90 -20.84 -20.25
C PHE A 258 -46.71 -20.51 -21.50
N ILE A 259 -46.54 -19.30 -22.03
CA ILE A 259 -47.28 -18.73 -23.16
C ILE A 259 -46.36 -18.58 -24.37
N ASP A 260 -46.89 -18.78 -25.58
CA ASP A 260 -46.21 -18.39 -26.83
C ASP A 260 -46.29 -16.86 -27.03
N LYS A 261 -45.15 -16.18 -26.83
CA LYS A 261 -44.96 -14.74 -26.94
C LYS A 261 -45.14 -14.23 -28.36
N ASP A 262 -44.69 -14.99 -29.36
CA ASP A 262 -44.66 -14.51 -30.75
C ASP A 262 -46.08 -14.51 -31.34
N CYS A 263 -46.87 -15.54 -31.05
CA CYS A 263 -48.30 -15.55 -31.36
C CYS A 263 -49.06 -14.44 -30.62
N PHE A 264 -48.73 -14.23 -29.34
CA PHE A 264 -49.34 -13.19 -28.51
C PHE A 264 -49.04 -11.75 -28.97
N LEU A 265 -47.84 -11.50 -29.50
CA LEU A 265 -47.43 -10.20 -30.06
C LEU A 265 -48.02 -9.94 -31.46
N VAL A 266 -48.17 -10.97 -32.29
CA VAL A 266 -48.77 -10.87 -33.63
C VAL A 266 -50.25 -10.51 -33.56
N ASP A 267 -50.98 -11.05 -32.59
CA ASP A 267 -52.42 -10.81 -32.42
C ASP A 267 -52.76 -9.45 -31.78
N LYS A 268 -51.76 -8.61 -31.43
CA LYS A 268 -51.91 -7.27 -30.82
C LYS A 268 -52.80 -7.23 -29.57
N MET A 269 -52.83 -8.30 -28.78
CA MET A 269 -53.62 -8.37 -27.54
C MET A 269 -52.85 -7.82 -26.31
N CYS A 270 -51.64 -7.30 -26.51
CA CYS A 270 -50.78 -6.76 -25.46
C CYS A 270 -51.00 -5.25 -25.24
N PRO A 271 -51.14 -4.76 -23.99
CA PRO A 271 -51.17 -3.33 -23.70
C PRO A 271 -49.85 -2.63 -24.08
N ASP A 272 -49.93 -1.43 -24.68
CA ASP A 272 -48.78 -0.66 -25.19
C ASP A 272 -47.65 -0.45 -24.16
N SER A 273 -47.98 -0.46 -22.86
CA SER A 273 -47.02 -0.29 -21.76
C SER A 273 -46.03 -1.45 -21.58
N HIS A 274 -46.35 -2.65 -22.06
CA HIS A 274 -45.52 -3.85 -21.88
C HIS A 274 -44.88 -4.36 -23.17
N ILE A 275 -45.22 -3.75 -24.32
CA ILE A 275 -44.71 -4.16 -25.64
C ILE A 275 -43.18 -4.04 -25.71
N SER A 276 -42.60 -2.95 -25.20
CA SER A 276 -41.14 -2.77 -25.16
C SER A 276 -40.45 -3.84 -24.29
N GLN A 277 -41.02 -4.15 -23.12
CA GLN A 277 -40.49 -5.15 -22.19
C GLN A 277 -40.52 -6.57 -22.77
N LEU A 278 -41.51 -6.88 -23.61
CA LEU A 278 -41.64 -8.17 -24.30
C LEU A 278 -40.75 -8.30 -25.55
N TYR A 279 -40.36 -7.18 -26.18
CA TYR A 279 -39.36 -7.19 -27.25
C TYR A 279 -37.94 -7.41 -26.74
N ASP A 280 -37.62 -6.92 -25.53
CA ASP A 280 -36.34 -7.18 -24.86
C ASP A 280 -36.15 -8.66 -24.48
N TRP A 281 -37.23 -9.44 -24.47
CA TRP A 281 -37.19 -10.87 -24.23
C TRP A 281 -36.70 -11.64 -25.48
N PRO A 282 -35.54 -12.32 -25.40
CA PRO A 282 -34.91 -12.94 -26.58
C PRO A 282 -35.63 -14.20 -27.07
N PHE A 283 -36.59 -14.74 -26.31
CA PHE A 283 -37.19 -16.06 -26.55
C PHE A 283 -38.70 -15.98 -26.82
N ALA A 284 -39.20 -16.95 -27.57
CA ALA A 284 -40.59 -17.06 -28.00
C ALA A 284 -41.55 -17.53 -26.89
N ILE A 285 -41.05 -18.02 -25.74
CA ILE A 285 -41.89 -18.56 -24.66
C ILE A 285 -41.79 -17.66 -23.43
N LEU A 286 -42.93 -17.27 -22.85
CA LEU A 286 -43.08 -16.40 -21.69
C LEU A 286 -43.75 -17.13 -20.50
N PRO A 287 -43.07 -17.32 -19.34
CA PRO A 287 -43.69 -17.77 -18.11
C PRO A 287 -44.51 -16.67 -17.44
N VAL A 288 -45.74 -17.00 -17.07
CA VAL A 288 -46.73 -16.18 -16.37
C VAL A 288 -47.14 -16.86 -15.07
N PHE A 289 -47.16 -16.11 -13.98
CA PHE A 289 -47.57 -16.60 -12.66
C PHE A 289 -49.03 -16.26 -12.39
N VAL A 290 -49.76 -17.26 -11.88
CA VAL A 290 -51.15 -17.14 -11.43
C VAL A 290 -51.15 -17.29 -9.92
N LEU A 291 -51.56 -16.24 -9.20
CA LEU A 291 -51.76 -16.30 -7.75
C LEU A 291 -53.23 -16.63 -7.48
N GLU A 292 -53.52 -17.72 -6.77
CA GLU A 292 -54.92 -18.14 -6.48
C GLU A 292 -55.66 -17.17 -5.53
N ALA A 293 -54.94 -16.34 -4.76
CA ALA A 293 -55.52 -15.43 -3.76
C ALA A 293 -56.01 -14.08 -4.35
N ILE A 294 -55.55 -13.70 -5.55
CA ILE A 294 -55.93 -12.44 -6.25
C ILE A 294 -56.00 -12.78 -7.74
N PRO A 295 -57.09 -12.49 -8.48
CA PRO A 295 -57.23 -12.86 -9.90
C PRO A 295 -56.38 -11.92 -10.78
N SER A 296 -55.06 -12.00 -10.63
CA SER A 296 -54.08 -11.11 -11.22
C SER A 296 -52.91 -11.94 -11.71
N LEU A 297 -52.59 -11.75 -12.99
CA LEU A 297 -51.49 -12.41 -13.66
C LEU A 297 -50.22 -11.59 -13.46
N PHE A 298 -49.07 -12.25 -13.39
CA PHE A 298 -47.79 -11.56 -13.24
C PHE A 298 -46.75 -12.10 -14.21
N ILE A 299 -45.94 -11.19 -14.78
CA ILE A 299 -44.81 -11.49 -15.67
C ILE A 299 -43.49 -11.00 -15.07
N PHE A 300 -42.38 -11.65 -15.43
CA PHE A 300 -41.05 -11.17 -15.02
C PHE A 300 -40.76 -9.80 -15.63
N LYS A 301 -40.21 -8.90 -14.81
CA LYS A 301 -39.78 -7.55 -15.24
C LYS A 301 -38.67 -7.57 -16.28
N SER A 302 -37.78 -8.56 -16.22
CA SER A 302 -36.65 -8.72 -17.14
C SER A 302 -36.33 -10.18 -17.40
N TYR A 303 -35.65 -10.46 -18.51
CA TYR A 303 -35.15 -11.79 -18.84
C TYR A 303 -34.20 -12.33 -17.75
N GLU A 304 -33.37 -11.46 -17.18
CA GLU A 304 -32.41 -11.83 -16.13
C GLU A 304 -33.10 -12.32 -14.85
N CYS A 305 -34.22 -11.71 -14.45
CA CYS A 305 -35.04 -12.18 -13.33
C CYS A 305 -35.60 -13.59 -13.58
N SER A 306 -36.00 -13.90 -14.82
CA SER A 306 -36.49 -15.24 -15.19
C SER A 306 -35.39 -16.30 -15.18
N LEU A 307 -34.16 -15.96 -15.58
CA LEU A 307 -33.00 -16.84 -15.51
C LEU A 307 -32.64 -17.20 -14.06
N ARG A 308 -32.66 -16.21 -13.16
CA ARG A 308 -32.40 -16.42 -11.73
C ARG A 308 -33.41 -17.39 -11.12
N PHE A 309 -34.69 -17.26 -11.48
CA PHE A 309 -35.73 -18.23 -11.09
C PHE A 309 -35.47 -19.64 -11.60
N LEU A 310 -35.19 -19.80 -12.90
CA LEU A 310 -34.98 -21.10 -13.52
C LEU A 310 -33.75 -21.83 -12.98
N ASN A 311 -32.66 -21.09 -12.72
CA ASN A 311 -31.45 -21.62 -12.08
C ASN A 311 -31.65 -21.90 -10.57
N GLY A 312 -32.64 -21.26 -9.96
CA GLY A 312 -33.01 -21.37 -8.54
C GLY A 312 -33.68 -22.69 -8.13
N MET A 313 -34.18 -23.50 -9.07
CA MET A 313 -35.00 -24.68 -8.75
C MET A 313 -34.16 -25.95 -8.47
N PRO A 314 -34.35 -26.69 -7.35
CA PRO A 314 -33.41 -27.73 -6.91
C PRO A 314 -33.37 -28.97 -7.79
N HIS A 315 -34.42 -29.26 -8.55
CA HIS A 315 -34.43 -30.21 -9.65
C HIS A 315 -35.54 -29.73 -10.59
N LEU A 316 -35.20 -29.33 -11.80
CA LEU A 316 -36.21 -29.11 -12.84
C LEU A 316 -36.95 -30.44 -13.02
N PRO A 317 -38.29 -30.49 -12.85
CA PRO A 317 -39.06 -31.67 -13.19
C PRO A 317 -38.76 -32.08 -14.62
N THR A 318 -38.69 -33.37 -14.91
CA THR A 318 -38.36 -33.91 -16.24
C THR A 318 -39.24 -33.32 -17.36
N GLU A 319 -40.47 -32.90 -17.01
CA GLU A 319 -41.44 -32.23 -17.88
C GLU A 319 -41.01 -30.80 -18.29
N LEU A 320 -40.35 -30.05 -17.39
CA LEU A 320 -39.87 -28.68 -17.65
C LEU A 320 -38.45 -28.64 -18.25
N LEU A 321 -37.70 -29.72 -18.15
CA LEU A 321 -36.32 -29.82 -18.69
C LEU A 321 -36.29 -29.61 -20.21
N GLN A 322 -37.26 -30.19 -20.93
CA GLN A 322 -37.40 -30.03 -22.38
C GLN A 322 -37.80 -28.58 -22.73
N CYS A 323 -38.80 -28.03 -22.03
CA CYS A 323 -39.31 -26.68 -22.27
C CYS A 323 -38.26 -25.59 -21.99
N VAL A 324 -37.49 -25.72 -20.90
CA VAL A 324 -36.38 -24.80 -20.57
C VAL A 324 -35.17 -24.98 -21.51
N ALA A 325 -34.93 -26.18 -22.03
CA ALA A 325 -33.91 -26.42 -23.06
C ALA A 325 -34.30 -25.79 -24.41
N ASP A 326 -35.59 -25.84 -24.77
CA ASP A 326 -36.13 -25.19 -25.96
C ASP A 326 -36.14 -23.65 -25.80
N MET A 327 -36.44 -23.14 -24.60
CA MET A 327 -36.27 -21.71 -24.25
C MET A 327 -34.82 -21.24 -24.47
N LYS A 328 -33.81 -22.05 -24.13
CA LYS A 328 -32.39 -21.67 -24.27
C LYS A 328 -31.84 -21.82 -25.70
N ARG A 329 -32.58 -22.44 -26.63
CA ARG A 329 -32.08 -22.79 -27.98
C ARG A 329 -32.40 -21.76 -29.07
N ALA A 330 -33.39 -20.89 -28.90
CA ALA A 330 -33.90 -20.09 -30.02
C ALA A 330 -33.94 -18.57 -29.70
N PRO A 331 -32.86 -17.81 -29.95
CA PRO A 331 -32.94 -16.36 -29.96
C PRO A 331 -33.78 -15.89 -31.15
N THR A 332 -34.87 -15.17 -30.88
CA THR A 332 -35.63 -14.47 -31.92
C THR A 332 -34.88 -13.20 -32.33
N LYS A 333 -34.39 -13.16 -33.58
CA LYS A 333 -33.98 -11.91 -34.23
C LYS A 333 -35.23 -11.12 -34.61
N ALA A 334 -35.89 -10.49 -33.64
CA ALA A 334 -36.82 -9.41 -33.96
C ALA A 334 -35.98 -8.17 -34.31
N THR A 335 -35.63 -8.04 -35.58
CA THR A 335 -35.13 -6.78 -36.11
C THR A 335 -36.30 -5.79 -36.15
N PRO A 336 -36.15 -4.54 -35.65
CA PRO A 336 -37.09 -3.49 -36.03
C PRO A 336 -37.07 -3.34 -37.56
N PRO A 337 -38.18 -2.98 -38.20
CA PRO A 337 -38.28 -2.99 -39.66
C PRO A 337 -37.20 -2.08 -40.28
N PRO A 338 -36.55 -2.50 -41.38
CA PRO A 338 -35.45 -1.76 -41.99
C PRO A 338 -35.95 -0.42 -42.54
N LYS A 339 -35.25 0.66 -42.20
CA LYS A 339 -35.32 1.91 -42.96
C LYS A 339 -34.60 1.70 -44.30
N THR A 340 -35.22 2.17 -45.37
CA THR A 340 -34.72 2.19 -46.74
C THR A 340 -33.33 2.82 -46.84
N GLU A 341 -32.40 2.15 -47.53
CA GLU A 341 -31.00 2.58 -47.73
C GLU A 341 -30.92 3.96 -48.40
N ASP A 342 -30.27 4.92 -47.73
CA ASP A 342 -29.90 6.22 -48.28
C ASP A 342 -28.47 6.16 -48.87
N ALA A 343 -28.25 6.87 -49.97
CA ALA A 343 -26.96 6.96 -50.68
C ALA A 343 -25.78 7.47 -49.82
N LEU A 344 -26.06 8.01 -48.62
CA LEU A 344 -25.07 8.49 -47.66
C LEU A 344 -24.26 7.34 -47.01
N ASP A 345 -24.85 6.16 -46.85
CA ASP A 345 -24.20 5.01 -46.20
C ASP A 345 -23.09 4.38 -47.07
N ALA A 346 -23.23 4.45 -48.39
CA ALA A 346 -22.18 4.02 -49.31
C ALA A 346 -20.95 4.93 -49.22
N GLN A 347 -21.16 6.24 -49.06
CA GLN A 347 -20.08 7.22 -48.95
C GLN A 347 -19.40 7.16 -47.58
N ALA A 348 -20.17 6.91 -46.51
CA ALA A 348 -19.63 6.68 -45.17
C ALA A 348 -18.68 5.48 -45.14
N ARG A 349 -19.01 4.37 -45.81
CA ARG A 349 -18.14 3.18 -45.87
C ARG A 349 -16.79 3.47 -46.53
N ILE A 350 -16.76 4.28 -47.59
CA ILE A 350 -15.52 4.66 -48.28
C ILE A 350 -14.65 5.53 -47.35
N VAL A 351 -15.26 6.48 -46.64
CA VAL A 351 -14.56 7.33 -45.67
C VAL A 351 -13.99 6.49 -44.53
N PHE A 352 -14.77 5.57 -43.96
CA PHE A 352 -14.28 4.68 -42.89
C PHE A 352 -13.15 3.76 -43.35
N ALA A 353 -13.19 3.25 -44.58
CA ALA A 353 -12.08 2.48 -45.14
C ALA A 353 -10.79 3.32 -45.22
N SER A 354 -10.88 4.56 -45.71
CA SER A 354 -9.72 5.46 -45.77
C SER A 354 -9.17 5.83 -44.39
N LEU A 355 -10.05 6.06 -43.40
CA LEU A 355 -9.64 6.33 -42.02
C LEU A 355 -8.96 5.11 -41.38
N GLN A 356 -9.39 3.90 -41.74
CA GLN A 356 -8.79 2.67 -41.23
C GLN A 356 -7.42 2.40 -41.85
N GLU A 357 -7.21 2.74 -43.11
CA GLU A 357 -5.87 2.74 -43.74
C GLU A 357 -4.93 3.77 -43.08
N TRP A 358 -5.43 4.97 -42.80
CA TRP A 358 -4.65 5.99 -42.08
C TRP A 358 -4.29 5.55 -40.66
N LYS A 359 -5.26 4.97 -39.95
CA LYS A 359 -5.03 4.42 -38.61
C LYS A 359 -3.93 3.35 -38.62
N THR A 360 -4.01 2.38 -39.53
CA THR A 360 -2.99 1.32 -39.61
C THR A 360 -1.62 1.84 -40.01
N SER A 361 -1.55 2.86 -40.87
CA SER A 361 -0.30 3.54 -41.21
C SER A 361 0.31 4.28 -40.01
N LEU A 362 -0.52 4.97 -39.21
CA LEU A 362 -0.06 5.67 -38.00
C LEU A 362 0.39 4.68 -36.93
N GLU A 363 -0.36 3.60 -36.71
CA GLU A 363 0.03 2.52 -35.79
C GLU A 363 1.40 1.94 -36.16
N LYS A 364 1.67 1.76 -37.46
CA LYS A 364 2.98 1.31 -37.93
C LYS A 364 4.10 2.31 -37.61
N GLN A 365 3.87 3.61 -37.85
CA GLN A 365 4.87 4.65 -37.53
C GLN A 365 5.14 4.76 -36.02
N VAL A 366 4.10 4.64 -35.20
CA VAL A 366 4.24 4.63 -33.74
C VAL A 366 5.07 3.43 -33.28
N ASN A 367 4.83 2.25 -33.83
CA ASN A 367 5.62 1.05 -33.51
C ASN A 367 7.09 1.21 -33.94
N GLU A 368 7.36 1.72 -35.14
CA GLU A 368 8.73 1.96 -35.61
C GLU A 368 9.48 2.98 -34.73
N LEU A 369 8.80 4.03 -34.27
CA LEU A 369 9.36 5.00 -33.32
C LEU A 369 9.60 4.40 -31.94
N SER A 370 8.67 3.57 -31.44
CA SER A 370 8.81 2.89 -30.16
C SER A 370 10.06 1.98 -30.15
N ASP A 371 10.24 1.19 -31.21
CA ASP A 371 11.41 0.33 -31.37
C ASP A 371 12.73 1.13 -31.42
N ALA A 372 12.70 2.29 -32.10
CA ALA A 372 13.86 3.18 -32.17
C ALA A 372 14.22 3.78 -30.80
N VAL A 373 13.22 4.15 -29.99
CA VAL A 373 13.41 4.68 -28.63
C VAL A 373 13.99 3.61 -27.70
N ASP A 374 13.47 2.38 -27.75
CA ASP A 374 13.98 1.29 -26.91
C ASP A 374 15.42 0.92 -27.27
N LYS A 375 15.78 0.98 -28.55
CA LYS A 375 17.17 0.82 -28.98
C LYS A 375 18.05 1.95 -28.43
N ALA A 376 17.61 3.20 -28.51
CA ALA A 376 18.35 4.35 -28.00
C ALA A 376 18.54 4.29 -26.48
N LYS A 377 17.54 3.82 -25.71
CA LYS A 377 17.65 3.60 -24.25
C LYS A 377 18.76 2.60 -23.91
N LYS A 378 18.79 1.45 -24.60
CA LYS A 378 19.83 0.43 -24.40
C LYS A 378 21.23 0.93 -24.74
N GLU A 379 21.37 1.68 -25.83
CA GLU A 379 22.64 2.32 -26.21
C GLU A 379 23.10 3.35 -25.16
N HIS A 380 22.16 4.14 -24.62
CA HIS A 380 22.44 5.10 -23.56
C HIS A 380 22.89 4.42 -22.26
N GLU A 381 22.24 3.34 -21.84
CA GLU A 381 22.63 2.56 -20.65
C GLU A 381 24.04 1.97 -20.80
N ALA A 382 24.35 1.42 -21.97
CA ALA A 382 25.69 0.90 -22.27
C ALA A 382 26.76 2.00 -22.20
N ALA A 383 26.49 3.18 -22.80
CA ALA A 383 27.39 4.32 -22.75
C ALA A 383 27.58 4.86 -21.32
N ARG A 384 26.51 4.90 -20.51
CA ARG A 384 26.57 5.30 -19.10
C ARG A 384 27.42 4.33 -18.28
N HIS A 385 27.32 3.03 -18.53
CA HIS A 385 28.15 2.02 -17.86
C HIS A 385 29.63 2.16 -18.23
N GLU A 386 29.93 2.41 -19.51
CA GLU A 386 31.31 2.63 -19.98
C GLU A 386 31.91 3.92 -19.37
N TYR A 387 31.15 5.01 -19.35
CA TYR A 387 31.54 6.27 -18.70
C TYR A 387 31.86 6.06 -17.21
N ASN A 388 30.98 5.41 -16.46
CA ASN A 388 31.20 5.14 -15.03
C ASN A 388 32.46 4.30 -14.81
N THR A 389 32.72 3.32 -15.68
CA THR A 389 33.92 2.48 -15.62
C THR A 389 35.19 3.28 -15.90
N ALA A 390 35.16 4.18 -16.89
CA ALA A 390 36.26 5.07 -17.22
C ALA A 390 36.55 6.06 -16.07
N GLU A 391 35.52 6.63 -15.45
CA GLU A 391 35.65 7.55 -14.33
C GLU A 391 36.24 6.87 -13.08
N ARG A 392 35.85 5.62 -12.78
CA ARG A 392 36.49 4.82 -11.72
C ARG A 392 37.98 4.61 -11.98
N LYS A 393 38.35 4.27 -13.21
CA LYS A 393 39.76 4.12 -13.60
C LYS A 393 40.53 5.44 -13.45
N ARG A 394 39.93 6.58 -13.86
CA ARG A 394 40.52 7.91 -13.70
C ARG A 394 40.82 8.20 -12.23
N ARG A 395 39.84 7.99 -11.33
CA ARG A 395 40.00 8.18 -9.88
C ARG A 395 41.07 7.28 -9.27
N GLN A 396 41.16 6.02 -9.70
CA GLN A 396 42.21 5.11 -9.24
C GLN A 396 43.61 5.58 -9.64
N VAL A 397 43.78 6.07 -10.88
CA VAL A 397 45.05 6.63 -11.34
C VAL A 397 45.39 7.90 -10.57
N GLU A 398 44.41 8.77 -10.31
CA GLU A 398 44.57 9.97 -9.49
C GLU A 398 45.03 9.63 -8.07
N LYS A 399 44.35 8.70 -7.39
CA LYS A 399 44.78 8.19 -6.06
C LYS A 399 46.19 7.61 -6.09
N ALA A 400 46.55 6.83 -7.11
CA ALA A 400 47.88 6.27 -7.24
C ALA A 400 48.95 7.37 -7.45
N ALA A 401 48.65 8.39 -8.26
CA ALA A 401 49.51 9.54 -8.47
C ALA A 401 49.69 10.34 -7.17
N ASN A 402 48.62 10.63 -6.45
CA ASN A 402 48.67 11.34 -5.17
C ASN A 402 49.52 10.57 -4.17
N ARG A 403 49.31 9.25 -4.00
CA ARG A 403 50.15 8.38 -3.15
C ARG A 403 51.63 8.44 -3.53
N ALA A 404 51.97 8.46 -4.82
CA ALA A 404 53.35 8.59 -5.28
C ALA A 404 53.95 9.96 -4.91
N VAL A 405 53.18 11.05 -5.07
CA VAL A 405 53.58 12.39 -4.62
C VAL A 405 53.79 12.43 -3.10
N LEU A 406 52.90 11.82 -2.31
CA LEU A 406 53.05 11.72 -0.86
C LEU A 406 54.31 10.92 -0.47
N ALA A 407 54.59 9.82 -1.17
CA ALA A 407 55.80 9.02 -0.96
C ALA A 407 57.08 9.84 -1.19
N LEU A 408 57.11 10.61 -2.28
CA LEU A 408 58.20 11.54 -2.56
C LEU A 408 58.35 12.59 -1.47
N SER A 409 57.23 13.21 -1.02
CA SER A 409 57.24 14.20 0.05
C SER A 409 57.70 13.65 1.40
N MET A 410 57.44 12.37 1.69
CA MET A 410 57.85 11.69 2.92
C MET A 410 59.23 11.03 2.83
N GLY A 411 59.89 11.08 1.67
CA GLY A 411 61.16 10.39 1.44
C GLY A 411 61.06 8.86 1.48
N GLN A 412 59.88 8.31 1.20
CA GLN A 412 59.61 6.87 1.18
C GLN A 412 59.45 6.35 -0.27
N SER A 413 59.71 5.07 -0.48
CA SER A 413 59.56 4.44 -1.81
C SER A 413 58.09 4.21 -2.21
N SER A 414 57.19 4.07 -1.24
CA SER A 414 55.74 3.94 -1.43
C SER A 414 55.03 4.21 -0.11
N VAL A 415 53.89 4.91 -0.14
CA VAL A 415 52.97 4.99 1.00
C VAL A 415 51.70 4.25 0.62
N ALA A 416 51.46 3.10 1.26
CA ALA A 416 50.25 2.32 1.07
C ALA A 416 49.34 2.46 2.30
N PRO A 417 48.01 2.43 2.11
CA PRO A 417 47.09 2.45 3.24
C PRO A 417 47.30 1.22 4.14
N PRO A 418 47.04 1.33 5.45
CA PRO A 418 47.06 0.20 6.35
C PRO A 418 46.09 -0.87 5.86
N ARG A 419 46.54 -2.13 5.79
CA ARG A 419 45.67 -3.24 5.39
C ARG A 419 44.63 -3.48 6.48
N CYS A 420 43.38 -3.11 6.22
CA CYS A 420 42.24 -3.54 7.02
C CYS A 420 41.87 -4.99 6.69
N ASN A 421 42.79 -5.92 6.95
CA ASN A 421 42.47 -7.35 6.94
C ASN A 421 41.73 -7.66 8.24
N ILE A 422 40.44 -7.33 8.27
CA ILE A 422 39.63 -7.68 9.42
C ILE A 422 38.82 -8.92 9.04
N VAL A 423 39.28 -10.09 9.47
CA VAL A 423 38.51 -11.33 9.43
C VAL A 423 38.74 -12.11 10.72
N ASN A 424 37.65 -12.42 11.42
CA ASN A 424 37.50 -13.34 12.55
C ASN A 424 38.65 -13.34 13.55
N LYS A 425 38.67 -12.34 14.44
CA LYS A 425 39.53 -12.37 15.62
C LYS A 425 39.03 -13.44 16.61
N PRO A 426 39.93 -14.09 17.36
CA PRO A 426 39.52 -14.99 18.43
C PRO A 426 38.66 -14.22 19.45
N GLY A 427 37.42 -14.67 19.66
CA GLY A 427 36.43 -13.99 20.50
C GLY A 427 35.20 -13.46 19.74
N ASP A 428 35.28 -13.33 18.41
CA ASP A 428 34.15 -12.81 17.60
C ASP A 428 32.89 -13.70 17.67
N LEU A 429 33.04 -14.99 18.00
CA LEU A 429 31.93 -15.93 18.24
C LEU A 429 31.13 -15.66 19.52
N LYS A 430 31.69 -14.90 20.47
CA LYS A 430 31.01 -14.51 21.72
C LYS A 430 30.19 -13.24 21.58
N LEU A 431 30.37 -12.51 20.48
CA LEU A 431 29.65 -11.28 20.22
C LEU A 431 28.28 -11.58 19.60
N PRO A 432 27.33 -10.63 19.67
CA PRO A 432 26.06 -10.72 18.95
C PRO A 432 26.23 -11.03 17.47
N LEU A 433 25.25 -11.72 16.89
CA LEU A 433 25.20 -11.92 15.45
C LEU A 433 25.01 -10.57 14.77
N LEU A 434 25.79 -10.33 13.71
CA LEU A 434 25.52 -9.20 12.83
C LEU A 434 24.15 -9.37 12.15
N PRO A 435 23.56 -8.27 11.66
CA PRO A 435 22.36 -8.32 10.83
C PRO A 435 22.53 -9.32 9.67
N SER A 436 21.40 -9.84 9.18
CA SER A 436 21.38 -10.75 8.04
C SER A 436 22.03 -10.11 6.81
N GLY A 437 22.52 -10.93 5.88
CA GLY A 437 23.15 -10.42 4.65
C GLY A 437 22.23 -9.47 3.88
N ASP A 438 20.93 -9.78 3.85
CA ASP A 438 19.92 -8.96 3.18
C ASP A 438 19.71 -7.61 3.88
N GLU A 439 19.71 -7.57 5.22
CA GLU A 439 19.64 -6.31 5.99
C GLU A 439 20.87 -5.44 5.78
N ILE A 440 22.06 -6.03 5.66
CA ILE A 440 23.29 -5.28 5.37
C ILE A 440 23.26 -4.69 3.95
N VAL A 441 22.73 -5.44 2.97
CA VAL A 441 22.53 -4.93 1.61
C VAL A 441 21.52 -3.80 1.62
N ALA A 442 20.39 -3.94 2.33
CA ALA A 442 19.41 -2.88 2.49
C ALA A 442 20.03 -1.63 3.14
N LEU A 443 20.85 -1.79 4.19
CA LEU A 443 21.56 -0.70 4.85
C LEU A 443 22.55 0.01 3.91
N ALA A 444 23.25 -0.75 3.07
CA ALA A 444 24.16 -0.19 2.06
C ALA A 444 23.41 0.61 0.99
N MET A 445 22.25 0.11 0.54
CA MET A 445 21.38 0.79 -0.41
C MET A 445 20.76 2.05 0.18
N GLU A 446 20.30 1.99 1.44
CA GLU A 446 19.74 3.15 2.14
C GLU A 446 20.80 4.25 2.30
N LEU A 447 22.02 3.89 2.69
CA LEU A 447 23.13 4.83 2.78
C LEU A 447 23.45 5.46 1.42
N GLU A 448 23.39 4.69 0.32
CA GLU A 448 23.64 5.21 -1.03
C GLU A 448 22.54 6.17 -1.51
N LEU A 449 21.26 5.82 -1.28
CA LEU A 449 20.09 6.59 -1.71
C LEU A 449 19.85 7.84 -0.85
N ASN A 450 19.87 7.69 0.47
CA ASN A 450 19.47 8.74 1.41
C ASN A 450 20.67 9.50 2.00
N HIS A 451 21.89 9.05 1.76
CA HIS A 451 23.15 9.55 2.36
C HIS A 451 23.31 9.32 3.88
N PHE A 452 22.30 8.74 4.51
CA PHE A 452 22.31 8.24 5.88
C PHE A 452 21.47 6.96 5.96
N ALA A 453 21.69 6.14 6.98
CA ALA A 453 20.95 4.91 7.24
C ALA A 453 20.81 4.66 8.75
N LEU A 454 19.71 4.01 9.15
CA LEU A 454 19.40 3.69 10.54
C LEU A 454 19.32 2.18 10.74
N LEU A 455 19.90 1.70 11.83
CA LEU A 455 19.81 0.31 12.25
C LEU A 455 19.45 0.25 13.73
N ASP A 456 18.25 -0.24 14.03
CA ASP A 456 17.80 -0.51 15.39
C ASP A 456 18.23 -1.91 15.84
N HIS A 457 18.41 -2.08 17.16
CA HIS A 457 18.80 -3.33 17.78
C HIS A 457 20.17 -3.88 17.33
N PHE A 458 21.15 -2.99 17.14
CA PHE A 458 22.45 -3.35 16.58
C PHE A 458 23.29 -4.30 17.45
N LEU A 459 23.46 -3.99 18.74
CA LEU A 459 24.20 -4.83 19.69
C LEU A 459 23.30 -5.86 20.37
N GLY A 460 21.98 -5.65 20.35
CA GLY A 460 21.02 -6.35 21.19
C GLY A 460 20.91 -5.70 22.56
N GLU A 461 19.70 -5.71 23.10
CA GLU A 461 19.32 -5.04 24.35
C GLU A 461 20.27 -5.33 25.54
N PRO A 462 20.71 -6.59 25.81
CA PRO A 462 21.59 -6.86 26.95
C PRO A 462 22.97 -6.19 26.85
N MET A 463 23.54 -6.16 25.64
CA MET A 463 24.87 -5.58 25.41
C MET A 463 24.80 -4.06 25.34
N ALA A 464 23.75 -3.50 24.75
CA ALA A 464 23.52 -2.06 24.72
C ALA A 464 23.28 -1.48 26.13
N LEU A 465 22.51 -2.17 26.98
CA LEU A 465 22.35 -1.79 28.39
C LEU A 465 23.67 -1.88 29.15
N ALA A 466 24.45 -2.95 28.98
CA ALA A 466 25.76 -3.07 29.61
C ALA A 466 26.73 -1.96 29.16
N LEU A 467 26.67 -1.56 27.88
CA LEU A 467 27.46 -0.44 27.37
C LEU A 467 27.01 0.90 27.98
N HIS A 468 25.69 1.12 28.10
CA HIS A 468 25.14 2.29 28.80
C HIS A 468 25.60 2.36 30.25
N GLU A 469 25.46 1.26 31.01
CA GLU A 469 25.89 1.19 32.42
C GLU A 469 27.39 1.45 32.58
N ALA A 470 28.22 0.86 31.70
CA ALA A 470 29.66 1.12 31.69
C ALA A 470 29.96 2.61 31.44
N LEU A 471 29.24 3.23 30.51
CA LEU A 471 29.44 4.64 30.18
C LEU A 471 28.99 5.57 31.31
N VAL A 472 27.87 5.27 31.97
CA VAL A 472 27.39 5.99 33.16
C VAL A 472 28.38 5.85 34.32
N ALA A 473 28.93 4.66 34.53
CA ALA A 473 29.95 4.41 35.54
C ALA A 473 31.24 5.18 35.24
N LEU A 474 31.68 5.21 33.98
CA LEU A 474 32.83 6.00 33.55
C LEU A 474 32.62 7.51 33.75
N HIS A 475 31.43 8.01 33.41
CA HIS A 475 31.11 9.43 33.58
C HIS A 475 31.01 9.85 35.06
N THR A 476 30.57 8.96 35.95
CA THR A 476 30.29 9.33 37.36
C THR A 476 31.46 9.03 38.31
N TYR A 477 32.13 7.89 38.12
CA TYR A 477 33.15 7.36 39.04
C TYR A 477 34.38 6.83 38.30
N GLY A 478 34.48 7.06 36.99
CA GLY A 478 35.50 6.46 36.14
C GLY A 478 36.90 6.98 36.42
N PRO A 479 37.94 6.18 36.09
CA PRO A 479 39.32 6.64 36.13
C PRO A 479 39.67 7.58 34.96
N PHE A 480 38.77 7.70 33.98
CA PHE A 480 38.93 8.56 32.80
C PHE A 480 38.06 9.80 32.95
N GLU A 481 38.68 10.98 32.84
CA GLU A 481 37.95 12.26 32.93
C GLU A 481 37.26 12.58 31.61
N PHE A 482 35.97 12.93 31.69
CA PHE A 482 35.26 13.54 30.57
C PHE A 482 35.68 15.01 30.48
N GLU A 483 36.15 15.41 29.31
CA GLU A 483 36.52 16.80 29.02
C GLU A 483 35.33 17.51 28.35
N ARG A 484 35.17 18.81 28.58
CA ARG A 484 34.16 19.59 27.85
C ARG A 484 34.40 19.50 26.34
N GLY A 485 33.32 19.43 25.56
CA GLY A 485 33.39 19.41 24.10
C GLY A 485 34.04 20.66 23.55
N VAL A 486 35.24 20.52 22.97
CA VAL A 486 35.99 21.63 22.38
C VAL A 486 35.84 21.64 20.86
N LEU A 487 35.67 22.81 20.27
CA LEU A 487 35.68 22.98 18.81
C LEU A 487 37.12 22.91 18.30
N ALA A 488 37.37 22.02 17.35
CA ALA A 488 38.67 21.90 16.68
C ALA A 488 38.63 22.66 15.35
N GLY A 489 39.34 23.78 15.27
CA GLY A 489 39.48 24.61 14.08
C GLY A 489 40.62 24.17 13.15
N GLY A 490 40.41 24.36 11.85
CA GLY A 490 41.37 24.11 10.77
C GLY A 490 41.26 22.72 10.11
N LYS A 491 41.89 22.51 8.94
CA LYS A 491 41.81 21.24 8.16
C LYS A 491 42.17 19.97 8.96
N THR A 492 43.06 20.07 9.94
CA THR A 492 43.54 18.92 10.73
C THR A 492 42.97 18.85 12.16
N GLY A 493 42.22 19.87 12.60
CA GLY A 493 41.72 20.00 13.97
C GLY A 493 42.81 20.15 15.05
N ARG A 494 44.07 20.39 14.66
CA ARG A 494 45.21 20.51 15.59
C ARG A 494 45.50 21.95 16.04
N ASN A 495 45.08 22.95 15.27
CA ASN A 495 45.67 24.30 15.36
C ASN A 495 44.84 25.31 16.16
N LEU A 496 43.53 25.09 16.34
CA LEU A 496 42.70 25.88 17.25
C LEU A 496 41.74 25.00 18.03
N ARG A 497 41.73 25.18 19.35
CA ARG A 497 40.82 24.55 20.31
C ARG A 497 40.21 25.66 21.15
N TYR A 498 38.90 25.85 21.09
CA TYR A 498 38.20 26.83 21.91
C TYR A 498 36.81 26.34 22.32
N GLU A 499 36.39 26.75 23.52
CA GLU A 499 35.12 26.35 24.13
C GLU A 499 34.04 27.40 23.85
N MET A 500 32.88 26.95 23.36
CA MET A 500 31.69 27.78 23.22
C MET A 500 30.44 26.99 23.55
N GLN A 501 29.90 27.21 24.76
CA GLN A 501 28.67 26.55 25.23
C GLN A 501 27.45 26.84 24.35
N SER A 502 27.42 28.01 23.69
CA SER A 502 26.36 28.35 22.73
C SER A 502 26.43 27.56 21.43
N VAL A 503 27.54 26.86 21.17
CA VAL A 503 27.78 26.08 19.95
C VAL A 503 27.71 24.58 20.25
N ARG A 504 28.30 24.12 21.35
CA ARG A 504 28.35 22.71 21.77
C ARG A 504 28.41 22.60 23.29
N GLY A 505 27.51 21.80 23.88
CA GLY A 505 27.31 21.68 25.33
C GLY A 505 27.56 20.30 25.95
N ASP A 506 28.25 19.39 25.25
CA ASP A 506 28.51 18.03 25.72
C ASP A 506 29.84 17.87 26.46
N ASP A 507 29.92 16.77 27.20
CA ASP A 507 31.12 16.23 27.82
C ASP A 507 31.59 15.01 27.01
N VAL A 508 32.89 14.90 26.76
CA VAL A 508 33.46 14.00 25.77
C VAL A 508 34.61 13.18 26.35
N LEU A 509 34.65 11.88 26.04
CA LEU A 509 35.74 10.98 26.35
C LEU A 509 36.19 10.24 25.09
N TRP A 510 37.49 10.24 24.81
CA TRP A 510 38.07 9.56 23.65
C TRP A 510 38.76 8.27 24.05
N MET A 511 38.36 7.14 23.46
CA MET A 511 38.98 5.83 23.71
C MET A 511 39.20 5.06 22.42
N ASP A 512 40.22 4.21 22.37
CA ASP A 512 40.50 3.32 21.25
C ASP A 512 40.13 1.85 21.54
N GLY A 513 39.83 1.53 22.80
CA GLY A 513 39.56 0.16 23.26
C GLY A 513 40.83 -0.63 23.58
N THR A 514 41.99 0.03 23.61
CA THR A 514 43.29 -0.58 23.93
C THR A 514 43.86 -0.10 25.26
N GLU A 515 43.17 0.83 25.93
CA GLU A 515 43.56 1.42 27.20
C GLU A 515 43.51 0.39 28.35
N GLU A 516 44.44 0.52 29.30
CA GLU A 516 44.40 -0.25 30.54
C GLU A 516 43.11 0.07 31.33
N ASN A 517 42.42 -0.96 31.83
CA ASN A 517 41.11 -0.86 32.50
C ASN A 517 39.94 -0.39 31.62
N CYS A 518 40.05 -0.50 30.29
CA CYS A 518 38.88 -0.32 29.42
C CYS A 518 37.84 -1.44 29.66
N PRO A 519 36.55 -1.10 29.92
CA PRO A 519 35.48 -2.09 30.03
C PRO A 519 35.41 -3.01 28.81
N GLU A 520 35.29 -4.32 29.04
CA GLU A 520 35.26 -5.30 27.95
C GLU A 520 34.12 -5.02 26.95
N VAL A 521 32.96 -4.56 27.44
CA VAL A 521 31.81 -4.21 26.60
C VAL A 521 32.12 -3.10 25.58
N ILE A 522 32.99 -2.13 25.90
CA ILE A 522 33.42 -1.08 24.97
C ILE A 522 34.25 -1.70 23.84
N VAL A 523 35.22 -2.54 24.19
CA VAL A 523 36.07 -3.24 23.21
C VAL A 523 35.22 -4.11 22.28
N GLN A 524 34.26 -4.84 22.84
CA GLN A 524 33.32 -5.68 22.10
C GLN A 524 32.41 -4.85 21.16
N SER A 525 31.94 -3.68 21.61
CA SER A 525 31.07 -2.79 20.83
C SER A 525 31.82 -2.13 19.66
N LEU A 526 33.05 -1.68 19.88
CA LEU A 526 33.93 -1.18 18.81
C LEU A 526 34.26 -2.27 17.81
N ARG A 527 34.48 -3.50 18.30
CA ARG A 527 34.70 -4.67 17.44
C ARG A 527 33.47 -4.95 16.56
N GLN A 528 32.25 -4.85 17.10
CA GLN A 528 31.02 -5.02 16.34
C GLN A 528 30.87 -3.98 15.24
N LEU A 529 31.10 -2.69 15.56
CA LEU A 529 31.07 -1.62 14.55
C LEU A 529 32.09 -1.83 13.44
N ASP A 530 33.32 -2.21 13.78
CA ASP A 530 34.36 -2.49 12.78
C ASP A 530 33.98 -3.66 11.88
N ARG A 531 33.37 -4.72 12.43
CA ARG A 531 32.88 -5.84 11.62
C ARG A 531 31.75 -5.42 10.67
N LEU A 532 30.82 -4.59 11.12
CA LEU A 532 29.75 -4.08 10.26
C LEU A 532 30.30 -3.19 9.15
N VAL A 533 31.05 -2.15 9.50
CA VAL A 533 31.45 -1.09 8.54
C VAL A 533 32.60 -1.53 7.65
N LEU A 534 33.70 -2.03 8.23
CA LEU A 534 34.93 -2.33 7.49
C LEU A 534 34.88 -3.67 6.75
N GLU A 535 34.15 -4.67 7.28
CA GLU A 535 34.10 -6.01 6.65
C GLU A 535 32.88 -6.19 5.75
N ARG A 536 31.69 -5.73 6.17
CA ARG A 536 30.43 -6.04 5.49
C ARG A 536 29.91 -4.90 4.62
N LEU A 537 29.71 -3.72 5.21
CA LEU A 537 29.14 -2.57 4.53
C LEU A 537 30.03 -2.09 3.37
N ALA A 538 31.35 -2.04 3.57
CA ALA A 538 32.30 -1.73 2.50
C ALA A 538 32.30 -2.77 1.35
N GLY A 539 31.80 -3.99 1.57
CA GLY A 539 31.61 -4.97 0.50
C GLY A 539 30.44 -4.64 -0.42
N HIS A 540 29.37 -4.07 0.15
CA HIS A 540 28.10 -3.82 -0.53
C HIS A 540 27.87 -2.36 -0.96
N ASN A 541 28.69 -1.41 -0.50
CA ASN A 541 28.62 0.00 -0.90
C ASN A 541 29.83 0.40 -1.75
N ASP A 542 29.58 0.82 -3.00
CA ASP A 542 30.62 1.11 -3.99
C ASP A 542 31.55 2.26 -3.56
N GLU A 543 31.00 3.33 -2.97
CA GLU A 543 31.77 4.49 -2.52
C GLU A 543 32.71 4.14 -1.36
N LEU A 544 32.22 3.36 -0.39
CA LEU A 544 33.04 2.89 0.73
C LEU A 544 34.10 1.87 0.28
N ARG A 545 33.79 1.03 -0.71
CA ARG A 545 34.72 0.03 -1.27
C ARG A 545 35.91 0.68 -1.99
N GLU A 546 35.71 1.85 -2.57
CA GLU A 546 36.76 2.64 -3.23
C GLU A 546 37.65 3.42 -2.25
N CYS A 547 37.25 3.49 -0.97
CA CYS A 547 37.98 4.17 0.09
C CYS A 547 38.88 3.20 0.86
N ALA A 548 40.05 3.68 1.28
CA ALA A 548 40.90 2.96 2.22
C ALA A 548 40.47 3.31 3.65
N LEU A 549 39.36 2.71 4.10
CA LEU A 549 38.74 3.08 5.37
C LEU A 549 39.58 2.71 6.59
N MET A 550 39.75 3.65 7.52
CA MET A 550 40.37 3.43 8.82
C MET A 550 39.51 4.02 9.94
N ARG A 551 39.38 3.30 11.06
CA ARG A 551 38.65 3.79 12.22
C ARG A 551 39.48 4.79 13.05
N ARG A 552 38.88 5.90 13.48
CA ARG A 552 39.40 6.80 14.54
C ARG A 552 39.05 6.32 15.95
N LYS A 553 39.67 6.94 16.97
CA LYS A 553 39.23 6.76 18.36
C LYS A 553 37.73 7.02 18.48
N ALA A 554 37.06 6.19 19.28
CA ALA A 554 35.67 6.37 19.61
C ALA A 554 35.51 7.58 20.53
N MET A 555 34.54 8.41 20.22
CA MET A 555 34.14 9.56 21.00
C MET A 555 32.86 9.20 21.76
N PHE A 556 33.00 8.98 23.06
CA PHE A 556 31.86 8.88 23.96
C PHE A 556 31.41 10.27 24.37
N THR A 557 30.12 10.53 24.30
CA THR A 557 29.53 11.84 24.58
C THR A 557 28.42 11.71 25.61
N CYS A 558 28.37 12.69 26.51
CA CYS A 558 27.30 12.92 27.46
C CYS A 558 26.83 14.36 27.29
N TYR A 559 25.60 14.56 26.85
CA TYR A 559 24.94 15.84 26.96
C TYR A 559 24.27 15.85 28.34
N PRO A 560 24.67 16.75 29.27
CA PRO A 560 24.29 16.65 30.68
C PRO A 560 22.81 16.97 30.97
N GLY A 561 22.07 17.47 29.99
CA GLY A 561 20.72 18.05 30.18
C GLY A 561 20.75 19.57 30.09
N GLU A 562 19.76 20.23 30.70
CA GLU A 562 19.70 21.69 30.88
C GLU A 562 19.75 22.51 29.56
N GLY A 563 19.28 21.92 28.46
CA GLY A 563 19.30 22.56 27.14
C GLY A 563 20.62 22.42 26.38
N ALA A 564 21.53 21.56 26.83
CA ALA A 564 22.73 21.20 26.09
C ALA A 564 22.35 20.75 24.66
N SER A 565 23.03 21.31 23.67
CA SER A 565 22.75 21.10 22.24
C SER A 565 24.04 21.17 21.44
N TYR A 566 23.95 20.88 20.15
CA TYR A 566 25.02 21.14 19.18
C TYR A 566 24.41 21.78 17.94
N VAL A 567 24.79 23.02 17.66
CA VAL A 567 24.30 23.77 16.50
C VAL A 567 24.60 23.04 15.18
N LYS A 568 23.84 23.40 14.15
CA LYS A 568 24.01 22.89 12.80
C LYS A 568 25.46 22.97 12.30
N HIS A 569 26.02 21.82 11.93
CA HIS A 569 27.38 21.69 11.43
C HIS A 569 27.49 20.54 10.40
N CYS A 570 28.68 20.37 9.85
CA CYS A 570 29.08 19.25 9.01
C CYS A 570 30.36 18.65 9.61
N ASP A 571 30.47 17.32 9.62
CA ASP A 571 31.60 16.62 10.25
C ASP A 571 32.91 16.75 9.46
N ASN A 572 32.79 16.88 8.14
CA ASN A 572 33.89 17.02 7.20
C ASN A 572 33.65 18.17 6.21
N PRO A 573 33.69 19.44 6.65
CA PRO A 573 33.44 20.58 5.77
C PRO A 573 34.62 20.90 4.83
N ASN A 574 35.84 20.46 5.19
CA ASN A 574 37.09 20.86 4.52
C ASN A 574 37.91 19.66 4.01
N GLN A 575 37.28 18.51 3.78
CA GLN A 575 37.95 17.29 3.32
C GLN A 575 39.11 16.85 4.23
N ASN A 576 38.84 16.77 5.53
CA ASN A 576 39.74 16.34 6.60
C ASN A 576 39.94 14.81 6.66
N GLY A 577 39.42 14.07 5.68
CA GLY A 577 39.53 12.63 5.57
C GLY A 577 38.37 11.85 6.19
N ARG A 578 37.45 12.46 6.96
CA ARG A 578 36.29 11.73 7.53
C ARG A 578 35.30 11.37 6.43
N LYS A 579 35.08 10.08 6.23
CA LYS A 579 34.19 9.57 5.17
C LYS A 579 32.82 9.18 5.70
N LEU A 580 32.77 8.40 6.78
CA LEU A 580 31.54 7.89 7.37
C LEU A 580 31.52 8.16 8.88
N THR A 581 30.41 8.70 9.37
CA THR A 581 30.13 8.87 10.79
C THR A 581 29.17 7.77 11.24
N ALA A 582 29.53 7.07 12.33
CA ALA A 582 28.69 6.07 12.97
C ALA A 582 28.39 6.51 14.41
N ILE A 583 27.12 6.68 14.75
CA ILE A 583 26.66 7.08 16.09
C ILE A 583 25.77 5.98 16.65
N LEU A 584 26.20 5.37 17.76
CA LEU A 584 25.38 4.44 18.55
C LEU A 584 24.78 5.18 19.74
N TYR A 585 23.45 5.18 19.83
CA TYR A 585 22.71 5.82 20.92
C TYR A 585 22.48 4.87 22.10
N LEU A 586 22.56 5.44 23.31
CA LEU A 586 22.64 4.68 24.56
C LEU A 586 21.66 5.21 25.61
N ASN A 587 20.39 5.46 25.25
CA ASN A 587 19.41 6.10 26.13
C ASN A 587 18.18 5.20 26.36
N PRO A 588 18.17 4.35 27.41
CA PRO A 588 17.12 3.34 27.62
C PRO A 588 15.75 3.92 27.99
N THR A 589 15.72 5.09 28.63
CA THR A 589 14.49 5.72 29.15
C THR A 589 14.06 6.96 28.38
N TRP A 590 14.64 7.19 27.20
CA TRP A 590 14.38 8.39 26.41
C TRP A 590 12.91 8.47 25.98
N LYS A 591 12.32 9.66 26.10
CA LYS A 591 10.98 9.98 25.62
C LYS A 591 10.99 11.26 24.79
N PRO A 592 9.98 11.48 23.92
CA PRO A 592 9.90 12.71 23.11
C PRO A 592 9.98 14.01 23.91
N GLU A 593 9.56 14.02 25.18
CA GLU A 593 9.61 15.20 26.04
C GLU A 593 11.03 15.57 26.49
N ASP A 594 11.98 14.62 26.44
CA ASP A 594 13.37 14.83 26.87
C ASP A 594 14.17 15.64 25.83
N GLY A 595 13.72 15.69 24.57
CA GLY A 595 14.41 16.34 23.46
C GLY A 595 15.72 15.65 23.05
N GLY A 596 16.70 16.40 22.56
CA GLY A 596 18.01 15.83 22.20
C GLY A 596 18.04 15.04 20.89
N GLU A 597 17.03 15.15 20.03
CA GLU A 597 17.04 14.52 18.72
C GLU A 597 18.14 15.09 17.81
N LEU A 598 18.70 14.25 16.95
CA LEU A 598 19.61 14.69 15.89
C LEU A 598 18.79 15.00 14.64
N VAL A 599 18.89 16.21 14.12
CA VAL A 599 18.20 16.64 12.90
C VAL A 599 19.20 16.73 11.75
N ILE A 600 18.99 15.94 10.71
CA ILE A 600 19.73 16.00 9.44
C ILE A 600 18.98 16.94 8.49
N HIS A 601 19.68 17.92 7.93
CA HIS A 601 19.13 18.95 7.07
C HIS A 601 19.33 18.62 5.59
N HIS A 602 18.42 17.85 5.01
CA HIS A 602 18.25 17.72 3.56
C HIS A 602 17.11 18.64 3.07
N GLU A 603 16.58 18.40 1.86
CA GLU A 603 15.38 19.09 1.36
C GLU A 603 14.20 18.98 2.35
N HIS A 604 14.06 17.79 2.94
CA HIS A 604 13.17 17.53 4.08
C HIS A 604 14.02 17.25 5.33
N LYS A 605 13.69 17.91 6.45
CA LYS A 605 14.36 17.66 7.73
C LYS A 605 14.08 16.22 8.18
N ARG A 606 15.13 15.47 8.50
CA ARG A 606 15.03 14.12 9.07
C ARG A 606 15.45 14.14 10.52
N THR A 607 14.54 13.78 11.42
CA THR A 607 14.77 13.79 12.87
C THR A 607 15.03 12.37 13.36
N VAL A 608 16.17 12.17 14.02
CA VAL A 608 16.61 10.88 14.56
C VAL A 608 16.56 10.94 16.08
N GLN A 609 15.66 10.13 16.65
CA GLN A 609 15.53 9.97 18.10
C GLN A 609 16.72 9.16 18.65
N PRO A 610 17.35 9.57 19.76
CA PRO A 610 18.53 8.94 20.31
C PRO A 610 18.18 7.71 21.16
N LEU A 611 17.43 6.75 20.61
CA LEU A 611 16.96 5.54 21.32
C LEU A 611 18.11 4.59 21.66
N LEU A 612 17.99 3.83 22.76
CA LEU A 612 18.94 2.75 23.07
C LEU A 612 19.12 1.79 21.89
N ASP A 613 20.38 1.45 21.60
CA ASP A 613 20.76 0.45 20.59
C ASP A 613 20.39 0.82 19.14
N ARG A 614 20.15 2.11 18.89
CA ARG A 614 20.02 2.68 17.55
C ARG A 614 21.38 3.10 17.03
N LEU A 615 21.80 2.53 15.91
CA LEU A 615 22.96 2.92 15.14
C LEU A 615 22.53 3.82 13.98
N LEU A 616 23.08 5.03 13.93
CA LEU A 616 22.96 5.97 12.82
C LEU A 616 24.28 5.99 12.04
N LEU A 617 24.20 5.77 10.73
CA LEU A 617 25.32 5.89 9.80
C LEU A 617 25.03 7.03 8.82
N PHE A 618 25.99 7.92 8.57
CA PHE A 618 25.86 8.93 7.52
C PHE A 618 27.20 9.36 6.97
N TYR A 619 27.23 9.78 5.70
CA TYR A 619 28.45 10.34 5.11
C TYR A 619 28.83 11.64 5.82
N SER A 620 30.09 11.75 6.24
CA SER A 620 30.55 12.86 7.09
C SER A 620 30.68 14.20 6.35
N ASP A 621 30.62 14.21 5.02
CA ASP A 621 30.80 15.40 4.19
C ASP A 621 29.55 16.30 4.12
N ALA A 622 29.59 17.30 3.23
CA ALA A 622 28.54 18.32 3.09
C ALA A 622 27.15 17.77 2.71
N ARG A 623 27.03 16.47 2.38
CA ARG A 623 25.73 15.82 2.12
C ARG A 623 24.84 15.84 3.35
N ASN A 624 25.39 15.66 4.56
CA ASN A 624 24.60 15.53 5.79
C ASN A 624 24.90 16.65 6.83
N PRO A 625 24.53 17.92 6.58
CA PRO A 625 24.56 18.94 7.64
C PRO A 625 23.55 18.57 8.73
N HIS A 626 23.96 18.58 10.00
CA HIS A 626 23.11 18.12 11.09
C HIS A 626 23.29 18.95 12.37
N GLU A 627 22.27 18.95 13.22
CA GLU A 627 22.25 19.58 14.53
C GLU A 627 21.71 18.61 15.59
N VAL A 628 22.12 18.81 16.85
CA VAL A 628 21.53 18.11 18.00
C VAL A 628 20.67 19.12 18.74
N LEU A 629 19.37 18.85 18.81
CA LEU A 629 18.41 19.69 19.51
C LEU A 629 18.72 19.75 21.02
N PRO A 630 18.27 20.79 21.72
CA PRO A 630 18.40 20.88 23.18
C PRO A 630 17.82 19.64 23.88
N THR A 631 18.57 19.08 24.83
CA THR A 631 18.11 17.97 25.67
C THR A 631 17.85 18.46 27.10
N ALA A 632 16.72 18.04 27.68
CA ALA A 632 16.37 18.31 29.08
C ALA A 632 17.06 17.30 30.01
N GLU A 633 17.15 16.05 29.58
CA GLU A 633 17.74 14.93 30.32
C GLU A 633 19.13 14.57 29.80
N LYS A 634 19.84 13.72 30.56
CA LYS A 634 21.15 13.20 30.15
C LYS A 634 21.03 12.33 28.91
N ARG A 635 21.84 12.64 27.90
CA ARG A 635 21.88 11.91 26.63
C ARG A 635 23.28 11.40 26.32
N PHE A 636 23.42 10.10 26.22
CA PHE A 636 24.65 9.39 25.92
C PHE A 636 24.68 8.89 24.46
N ALA A 637 25.85 8.97 23.85
CA ALA A 637 26.12 8.37 22.54
C ALA A 637 27.60 7.99 22.37
N MET A 638 27.87 6.95 21.59
CA MET A 638 29.20 6.57 21.13
C MET A 638 29.32 6.91 19.64
N THR A 639 30.24 7.81 19.28
CA THR A 639 30.49 8.22 17.89
C THR A 639 31.84 7.68 17.41
N VAL A 640 31.88 7.11 16.21
CA VAL A 640 33.07 6.62 15.55
C VAL A 640 33.12 7.21 14.13
N TRP A 641 34.27 7.78 13.76
CA TRP A 641 34.51 8.20 12.37
C TRP A 641 35.40 7.20 11.66
N TYR A 642 34.99 6.83 10.45
CA TYR A 642 35.80 6.08 9.50
C TYR A 642 36.36 7.05 8.47
N LEU A 643 37.69 7.10 8.38
CA LEU A 643 38.41 8.01 7.49
C LEU A 643 38.77 7.32 6.18
N ASP A 644 38.70 8.02 5.05
CA ASP A 644 39.44 7.61 3.84
C ASP A 644 40.91 7.99 4.03
N TRP A 645 41.80 6.99 4.04
CA TRP A 645 43.21 7.19 4.29
C TRP A 645 43.86 8.11 3.24
N ASP A 646 43.43 8.03 1.98
CA ASP A 646 43.97 8.88 0.91
C ASP A 646 43.68 10.36 1.18
N GLU A 647 42.40 10.70 1.39
CA GLU A 647 41.95 12.05 1.71
C GLU A 647 42.56 12.56 3.02
N TYR A 648 42.62 11.71 4.04
CA TYR A 648 43.25 12.07 5.31
C TYR A 648 44.71 12.44 5.11
N MET A 649 45.49 11.65 4.36
CA MET A 649 46.91 11.93 4.16
C MET A 649 47.16 13.18 3.33
N GLU A 650 46.36 13.43 2.29
CA GLU A 650 46.40 14.69 1.54
C GLU A 650 46.13 15.91 2.43
N SER A 651 45.14 15.81 3.32
CA SER A 651 44.81 16.88 4.28
C SER A 651 45.96 17.20 5.25
N GLN A 652 46.85 16.23 5.52
CA GLN A 652 48.01 16.44 6.39
C GLN A 652 49.20 17.10 5.68
N LEU A 653 49.28 17.01 4.35
CA LEU A 653 50.47 17.39 3.57
C LEU A 653 50.33 18.76 2.89
N PHE A 654 49.11 19.16 2.51
CA PHE A 654 48.84 20.41 1.79
C PHE A 654 48.17 21.50 2.65
N THR A 655 48.54 21.61 3.93
CA THR A 655 48.08 22.72 4.79
C THR A 655 48.79 24.02 4.41
N GLU A 656 48.32 24.70 3.36
CA GLU A 656 48.63 26.11 3.12
C GLU A 656 47.77 27.02 4.02
N ASP A 657 48.47 27.86 4.78
CA ASP A 657 48.02 29.13 5.40
C ASP A 657 47.03 29.03 6.59
N ASP A 658 47.53 28.48 7.71
CA ASP A 658 46.91 28.51 9.05
C ASP A 658 46.40 29.91 9.47
N GLY A 659 46.99 30.99 8.94
CA GLY A 659 46.61 32.37 9.24
C GLY A 659 45.24 32.76 8.66
N ARG A 660 44.89 32.31 7.45
CA ARG A 660 43.59 32.61 6.82
C ARG A 660 42.45 31.81 7.45
N GLU A 661 42.71 30.57 7.83
CA GLU A 661 41.71 29.71 8.49
C GLU A 661 41.35 30.26 9.87
N ARG A 662 42.34 30.70 10.64
CA ARG A 662 42.12 31.35 11.94
C ARG A 662 41.24 32.59 11.83
N ALA A 663 41.51 33.47 10.86
CA ALA A 663 40.72 34.68 10.62
C ALA A 663 39.30 34.41 10.07
N LYS A 664 39.06 33.23 9.48
CA LYS A 664 37.71 32.80 9.05
C LYS A 664 36.89 32.30 10.23
N ILE A 665 37.51 31.51 11.10
CA ILE A 665 36.89 30.98 12.33
C ILE A 665 36.54 32.11 13.29
N GLU A 666 37.45 33.08 13.50
CA GLU A 666 37.18 34.27 14.32
C GLU A 666 35.97 35.08 13.81
N ARG A 667 35.81 35.20 12.48
CA ARG A 667 34.62 35.83 11.86
C ARG A 667 33.33 35.03 12.04
N GLU A 668 33.39 33.70 11.99
CA GLU A 668 32.22 32.85 12.25
C GLU A 668 31.79 32.93 13.71
N ILE A 669 32.75 32.92 14.64
CA ILE A 669 32.51 33.17 16.07
C ILE A 669 31.81 34.51 16.30
N GLU A 670 32.29 35.59 15.68
CA GLU A 670 31.66 36.91 15.79
C GLU A 670 30.23 36.91 15.25
N LYS A 671 29.98 36.20 14.13
CA LYS A 671 28.65 36.06 13.56
C LYS A 671 27.66 35.41 14.53
N PHE A 672 28.07 34.35 15.22
CA PHE A 672 27.24 33.69 16.24
C PHE A 672 26.99 34.58 17.47
N LYS A 673 27.95 35.42 17.85
CA LYS A 673 27.76 36.39 18.95
C LYS A 673 26.77 37.51 18.61
N THR A 674 26.61 37.84 17.33
CA THR A 674 25.68 38.90 16.86
C THR A 674 24.25 38.42 16.57
N GLN A 675 24.00 37.11 16.59
CA GLN A 675 22.69 36.50 16.29
C GLN A 675 21.90 36.05 17.53
N ASN A 676 22.49 36.18 18.73
CA ASN A 676 21.77 36.21 20.01
C ASN A 676 21.46 37.65 20.40
#